data_AF-A0A7I8E0G2-F1
#
_entry.id   AF-A0A7I8E0G2-F1
#
_cell.length_a   1.000
_cell.length_b   1.000
_cell.length_c   1.000
_cell.angle_alpha   90.00
_cell.angle_beta   90.00
_cell.angle_gamma   90.00
#
_symmetry.space_group_name_H-M   'P 1'
#
loop_
_entity.id
_entity.type
_entity.pdbx_description
1 polymer ?
#
loop_
_entity_poly.entity_id
_entity_poly.type
_entity_poly.pdbx_seq_one_letter_code
_entity_poly.pdbx_strand_id
1 'polypeptide(L)'
;MKKIFTGIIIIVSSFLFYDIYNKYQTTHEDNLYGIDSINNKFNNIVTFEQTNYENNKDFINDLSTLADKYKVTVVKSDFDEKREIYNYYIYSHENIHDLCDIIVDKDIDFGDLKQKKYYSNLDKNKNAISLFSMGKNIFLNIKPISYLYNNHDVVGDYYFSGNNKMISSFLKELDIKYPIKRNEKMEIDEHESDNNHVSINMTMFVICAIVFLLIIIGWITKNKKTHMIYFLNGVSVIEIVKDLYLKTFLLGMIFSVLVPVVLFVCFVENINVFTNKMIFSLFVISLLEIVSLIVILIIMTIYLSIHFKLDGLYGNKSLKIFLNINYIAKLIFMLLLMPLIVQYNQILINDFQNLQYVKSNYQGIEDYINIYTMDYHYQDFNYSLNDVFDGKLNSSIQEYQYYYDLLEKNGAISFMWQPFRENVDEYIVNYQYLKQFPMIDISGKKLNINLETDQCFVLVPESLKDIDIQQFLQERNMKLEKVVINNEQPHLRNLDASSCEETNDKAILFVYGKYYQRKERNSYINIYIKKTIHQVDKIVKGSRFEGTLKWYSLDDYIKQTELRSPYYIFKNTIITLLTVLLIIMILYENYCFYIKLNMKKVMVKKIMGLNRWDIFKNLYLELLVCYLPVLVLCREYLLVPVLFLLFDGLLHIYVTYYIYNVKTVYYLKGGS
;
A
#
# COMPACT_ATOMS: atom_id res chain seq x y z
N MET A 1 -21.19 -6.65 28.39
CA MET A 1 -21.55 -5.23 28.54
C MET A 1 -20.34 -4.41 28.96
N LYS A 2 -19.88 -4.40 30.23
CA LYS A 2 -18.68 -3.62 30.62
C LYS A 2 -17.47 -3.82 29.69
N LYS A 3 -17.02 -5.08 29.49
CA LYS A 3 -15.91 -5.41 28.56
C LYS A 3 -16.18 -5.09 27.08
N ILE A 4 -17.45 -5.13 26.66
CA ILE A 4 -17.84 -4.87 25.25
C ILE A 4 -17.81 -3.36 25.00
N PHE A 5 -18.35 -2.58 25.93
CA PHE A 5 -18.32 -1.12 25.91
C PHE A 5 -16.88 -0.61 25.82
N THR A 6 -15.98 -1.13 26.66
CA THR A 6 -14.57 -0.73 26.65
C THR A 6 -13.86 -1.17 25.38
N GLY A 7 -14.19 -2.36 24.87
CA GLY A 7 -13.64 -2.87 23.61
C GLY A 7 -14.03 -2.00 22.42
N ILE A 8 -15.26 -1.48 22.37
CA ILE A 8 -15.68 -0.60 21.29
C ILE A 8 -15.08 0.79 21.38
N ILE A 9 -14.85 1.32 22.57
CA ILE A 9 -14.08 2.56 22.71
C ILE A 9 -12.68 2.35 22.12
N ILE A 10 -12.01 1.24 22.44
CA ILE A 10 -10.70 0.93 21.87
C ILE A 10 -10.75 0.88 20.33
N ILE A 11 -11.77 0.24 19.76
CA ILE A 11 -11.94 0.15 18.31
C ILE A 11 -12.21 1.53 17.68
N VAL A 12 -13.11 2.33 18.26
CA VAL A 12 -13.43 3.68 17.79
C VAL A 12 -12.20 4.57 17.81
N SER A 13 -11.50 4.64 18.95
CA SER A 13 -10.30 5.46 19.08
C SER A 13 -9.19 4.99 18.14
N SER A 14 -9.13 3.70 17.82
CA SER A 14 -8.18 3.17 16.83
C SER A 14 -8.52 3.63 15.41
N PHE A 15 -9.80 3.60 15.01
CA PHE A 15 -10.22 4.10 13.69
C PHE A 15 -9.98 5.60 13.58
N LEU A 16 -10.36 6.40 14.58
CA LEU A 16 -10.08 7.85 14.59
C LEU A 16 -8.58 8.16 14.53
N PHE A 17 -7.74 7.34 15.16
CA PHE A 17 -6.30 7.45 15.01
C PHE A 17 -5.89 7.24 13.55
N TYR A 18 -6.37 6.19 12.88
CA TYR A 18 -6.04 5.93 11.47
C TYR A 18 -6.51 7.04 10.54
N ASP A 19 -7.62 7.70 10.83
CA ASP A 19 -8.12 8.84 10.06
C ASP A 19 -7.14 10.01 10.12
N ILE A 20 -6.72 10.38 11.32
CA ILE A 20 -5.71 11.41 11.52
C ILE A 20 -4.39 10.97 10.90
N TYR A 21 -3.96 9.74 11.18
CA TYR A 21 -2.69 9.20 10.69
C TYR A 21 -2.63 9.27 9.16
N ASN A 22 -3.65 8.77 8.45
CA ASN A 22 -3.68 8.79 6.99
C ASN A 22 -3.69 10.23 6.46
N LYS A 23 -4.46 11.14 7.08
CA LYS A 23 -4.47 12.55 6.66
C LYS A 23 -3.08 13.19 6.78
N TYR A 24 -2.41 13.00 7.91
CA TYR A 24 -1.06 13.51 8.12
C TYR A 24 -0.02 12.78 7.28
N GLN A 25 -0.18 11.48 7.03
CA GLN A 25 0.67 10.72 6.11
C GLN A 25 0.58 11.33 4.70
N THR A 26 -0.62 11.51 4.16
CA THR A 26 -0.82 12.12 2.82
C THR A 26 -0.26 13.54 2.76
N THR A 27 -0.55 14.40 3.74
CA THR A 27 0.02 15.75 3.76
C THR A 27 1.55 15.75 3.87
N HIS A 28 2.14 14.82 4.63
CA HIS A 28 3.59 14.69 4.70
C HIS A 28 4.17 14.21 3.37
N GLU A 29 3.51 13.24 2.74
CA GLU A 29 3.88 12.68 1.44
C GLU A 29 3.80 13.76 0.36
N ASP A 30 2.72 14.52 0.26
CA ASP A 30 2.56 15.66 -0.65
C ASP A 30 3.64 16.74 -0.41
N ASN A 31 3.98 17.01 0.86
CA ASN A 31 5.08 17.90 1.24
C ASN A 31 6.48 17.31 0.97
N LEU A 32 6.60 16.08 0.49
CA LEU A 32 7.86 15.51 0.00
C LEU A 32 7.83 15.35 -1.53
N TYR A 33 6.65 15.06 -2.10
CA TYR A 33 6.33 15.07 -3.53
C TYR A 33 6.31 16.50 -4.06
N GLY A 34 7.48 17.07 -4.34
CA GLY A 34 7.57 18.38 -4.99
C GLY A 34 8.42 19.38 -4.22
N ILE A 35 9.60 19.00 -3.72
CA ILE A 35 10.55 19.98 -3.13
C ILE A 35 10.76 21.22 -4.03
N ASP A 36 10.64 21.03 -5.33
CA ASP A 36 10.67 22.01 -6.41
C ASP A 36 9.39 22.84 -6.60
N SER A 37 8.24 22.42 -6.05
CA SER A 37 6.95 23.14 -6.07
C SER A 37 6.51 23.66 -4.69
N ILE A 38 6.97 23.02 -3.61
CA ILE A 38 6.63 23.32 -2.22
C ILE A 38 7.19 24.71 -1.88
N ASN A 39 6.26 25.66 -1.72
CA ASN A 39 6.43 27.10 -1.46
C ASN A 39 6.40 28.04 -2.65
N ASN A 40 6.11 27.62 -3.89
CA ASN A 40 6.13 28.50 -5.08
C ASN A 40 7.44 29.33 -5.20
N LYS A 41 8.54 28.85 -4.58
CA LYS A 41 9.82 29.56 -4.53
C LYS A 41 10.56 29.50 -5.87
N PHE A 42 10.34 28.43 -6.63
CA PHE A 42 10.99 28.19 -7.89
C PHE A 42 10.17 28.81 -9.03
N ASN A 43 10.68 29.92 -9.57
CA ASN A 43 9.96 30.72 -10.56
C ASN A 43 10.39 30.44 -12.00
N ASN A 44 11.45 29.67 -12.20
CA ASN A 44 12.02 29.41 -13.53
C ASN A 44 12.47 27.95 -13.63
N ILE A 45 12.00 27.28 -14.67
CA ILE A 45 12.44 25.94 -15.08
C ILE A 45 13.24 26.11 -16.36
N VAL A 46 14.43 25.51 -16.39
CA VAL A 46 15.29 25.49 -17.57
C VAL A 46 15.73 24.06 -17.83
N THR A 47 15.57 23.63 -19.07
CA THR A 47 16.05 22.34 -19.54
C THR A 47 17.42 22.51 -20.19
N PHE A 48 18.36 21.67 -19.80
CA PHE A 48 19.65 21.54 -20.47
C PHE A 48 19.66 20.23 -21.27
N GLU A 49 19.76 20.31 -22.61
CA GLU A 49 19.51 19.16 -23.49
C GLU A 49 20.76 18.46 -24.08
N GLN A 50 21.98 18.98 -23.92
CA GLN A 50 23.29 18.34 -24.25
C GLN A 50 24.36 19.45 -24.15
N THR A 51 25.62 19.29 -23.74
CA THR A 51 26.63 18.25 -23.90
C THR A 51 27.57 18.39 -22.70
N ASN A 52 27.60 17.47 -21.73
CA ASN A 52 28.54 17.64 -20.60
C ASN A 52 29.01 16.36 -19.90
N TYR A 53 28.74 15.12 -20.37
CA TYR A 53 29.24 13.95 -19.64
C TYR A 53 30.76 14.01 -19.37
N GLU A 54 31.55 14.51 -20.34
CA GLU A 54 33.00 14.71 -20.16
C GLU A 54 33.38 15.92 -19.28
N ASN A 55 32.48 16.90 -19.10
CA ASN A 55 32.71 18.18 -18.40
C ASN A 55 31.70 18.47 -17.25
N ASN A 56 30.97 17.46 -16.74
CA ASN A 56 29.96 17.62 -15.69
C ASN A 56 30.52 18.37 -14.48
N LYS A 57 31.78 18.10 -14.16
CA LYS A 57 32.50 18.80 -13.10
C LYS A 57 32.60 20.31 -13.35
N ASP A 58 32.96 20.71 -14.57
CA ASP A 58 33.10 22.12 -14.94
C ASP A 58 31.74 22.82 -14.98
N PHE A 59 30.71 22.16 -15.50
CA PHE A 59 29.33 22.67 -15.48
C PHE A 59 28.83 22.93 -14.07
N ILE A 60 28.95 21.94 -13.18
CA ILE A 60 28.47 22.05 -11.80
C ILE A 60 29.30 23.08 -11.02
N ASN A 61 30.60 23.19 -11.29
CA ASN A 61 31.45 24.24 -10.70
C ASN A 61 31.05 25.64 -11.18
N ASP A 62 30.81 25.83 -12.48
CA ASP A 62 30.35 27.12 -13.02
C ASP A 62 28.98 27.50 -12.45
N LEU A 63 28.07 26.53 -12.38
CA LEU A 63 26.73 26.70 -11.82
C LEU A 63 26.80 27.10 -10.35
N SER A 64 27.65 26.45 -9.54
CA SER A 64 27.90 26.84 -8.15
C SER A 64 28.53 28.24 -8.02
N THR A 65 29.49 28.58 -8.88
CA THR A 65 30.18 29.88 -8.86
C THR A 65 29.23 31.03 -9.21
N LEU A 66 28.37 30.81 -10.22
CA LEU A 66 27.35 31.78 -10.61
C LEU A 66 26.25 31.86 -9.54
N ALA A 67 25.86 30.74 -8.94
CA ALA A 67 24.92 30.71 -7.82
C ALA A 67 25.45 31.52 -6.62
N ASP A 68 26.75 31.43 -6.33
CA ASP A 68 27.41 32.24 -5.30
C ASP A 68 27.37 33.74 -5.58
N LYS A 69 27.67 34.10 -6.83
CA LYS A 69 27.70 35.48 -7.33
C LYS A 69 26.32 36.13 -7.29
N TYR A 70 25.28 35.40 -7.70
CA TYR A 70 23.93 35.92 -7.84
C TYR A 70 22.99 35.59 -6.67
N LYS A 71 23.45 34.79 -5.70
CA LYS A 71 22.66 34.27 -4.57
C LYS A 71 21.40 33.56 -5.07
N VAL A 72 21.60 32.59 -5.96
CA VAL A 72 20.54 31.77 -6.57
C VAL A 72 20.65 30.35 -6.02
N THR A 73 19.54 29.79 -5.57
CA THR A 73 19.44 28.37 -5.21
C THR A 73 19.14 27.56 -6.47
N VAL A 74 19.84 26.44 -6.63
CA VAL A 74 19.68 25.53 -7.77
C VAL A 74 19.23 24.17 -7.30
N VAL A 75 18.17 23.64 -7.92
CA VAL A 75 17.62 22.31 -7.65
C VAL A 75 17.47 21.55 -8.95
N LYS A 76 17.93 20.30 -8.97
CA LYS A 76 17.64 19.31 -10.01
C LYS A 76 16.89 18.15 -9.39
N SER A 77 15.74 17.81 -9.95
CA SER A 77 14.97 16.62 -9.57
C SER A 77 15.16 15.52 -10.62
N ASP A 78 15.14 14.27 -10.17
CA ASP A 78 14.97 13.08 -11.00
C ASP A 78 14.07 12.08 -10.28
N PHE A 79 13.13 11.51 -11.03
CA PHE A 79 12.19 10.51 -10.51
C PHE A 79 12.47 9.15 -11.17
N ASP A 80 12.69 8.15 -10.31
CA ASP A 80 12.72 6.75 -10.71
C ASP A 80 11.32 6.16 -10.54
N GLU A 81 10.54 6.16 -11.63
CA GLU A 81 9.17 5.65 -11.66
C GLU A 81 9.07 4.19 -11.24
N LYS A 82 10.03 3.34 -11.65
CA LYS A 82 9.99 1.89 -11.36
C LYS A 82 10.16 1.60 -9.88
N ARG A 83 10.90 2.43 -9.17
CA ARG A 83 11.16 2.27 -7.74
C ARG A 83 10.43 3.29 -6.87
N GLU A 84 9.68 4.23 -7.44
CA GLU A 84 9.09 5.34 -6.69
C GLU A 84 10.13 6.09 -5.81
N ILE A 85 11.33 6.34 -6.36
CA ILE A 85 12.42 7.06 -5.68
C ILE A 85 12.56 8.46 -6.28
N TYR A 86 12.47 9.47 -5.42
CA TYR A 86 12.76 10.86 -5.76
C TYR A 86 14.19 11.21 -5.38
N ASN A 87 14.97 11.68 -6.36
CA ASN A 87 16.30 12.21 -6.14
C ASN A 87 16.28 13.72 -6.38
N TYR A 88 16.70 14.48 -5.38
CA TYR A 88 16.92 15.92 -5.47
C TYR A 88 18.42 16.21 -5.32
N TYR A 89 18.95 17.06 -6.18
CA TYR A 89 20.32 17.54 -6.17
C TYR A 89 20.29 19.06 -5.97
N ILE A 90 20.83 19.52 -4.85
CA ILE A 90 20.65 20.90 -4.38
C ILE A 90 21.99 21.61 -4.21
N TYR A 91 22.04 22.85 -4.68
CA TYR A 91 23.03 23.85 -4.30
C TYR A 91 22.31 25.05 -3.71
N SER A 92 22.57 25.36 -2.44
CA SER A 92 21.86 26.41 -1.73
C SER A 92 22.74 27.06 -0.67
N HIS A 93 22.58 28.37 -0.50
CA HIS A 93 23.06 29.11 0.66
C HIS A 93 22.03 29.18 1.80
N GLU A 94 20.75 28.97 1.48
CA GLU A 94 19.68 28.87 2.45
C GLU A 94 19.75 27.51 3.14
N ASN A 95 19.32 27.45 4.40
CA ASN A 95 19.14 26.18 5.07
C ASN A 95 18.07 25.39 4.31
N ILE A 96 18.24 24.08 4.18
CA ILE A 96 17.26 23.21 3.53
C ILE A 96 15.86 23.35 4.15
N HIS A 97 15.78 23.64 5.46
CA HIS A 97 14.54 23.89 6.19
C HIS A 97 13.81 25.16 5.73
N ASP A 98 14.53 26.11 5.14
CA ASP A 98 13.92 27.30 4.53
C ASP A 98 13.36 27.00 3.14
N LEU A 99 13.91 25.98 2.46
CA LEU A 99 13.49 25.57 1.12
C LEU A 99 12.29 24.62 1.16
N CYS A 100 12.32 23.64 2.07
CA CYS A 100 11.37 22.54 2.12
C CYS A 100 11.01 22.15 3.55
N ASP A 101 9.78 21.67 3.73
CA ASP A 101 9.26 21.17 5.02
C ASP A 101 9.80 19.75 5.34
N ILE A 102 11.13 19.60 5.36
CA ILE A 102 11.79 18.34 5.71
C ILE A 102 12.17 18.30 7.20
N ILE A 103 12.17 17.08 7.75
CA ILE A 103 12.54 16.82 9.14
C ILE A 103 13.75 15.90 9.15
N VAL A 104 14.85 16.40 9.69
CA VAL A 104 16.16 15.74 9.69
C VAL A 104 16.86 15.97 11.03
N ASP A 105 17.74 15.05 11.40
CA ASP A 105 18.43 15.10 12.70
C ASP A 105 19.62 16.08 12.74
N LYS A 106 20.18 16.40 11.58
CA LYS A 106 21.43 17.17 11.45
C LYS A 106 21.41 17.99 10.17
N ASP A 107 21.76 19.26 10.29
CA ASP A 107 21.89 20.13 9.13
C ASP A 107 23.07 19.73 8.23
N ILE A 108 22.85 19.92 6.93
CA ILE A 108 23.82 19.76 5.86
C ILE A 108 23.95 21.11 5.17
N ASP A 109 25.18 21.57 5.00
CA ASP A 109 25.50 22.70 4.15
C ASP A 109 25.53 22.24 2.68
N PHE A 110 24.50 22.61 1.91
CA PHE A 110 24.41 22.33 0.48
C PHE A 110 25.20 23.34 -0.38
N GLY A 111 25.80 24.37 0.22
CA GLY A 111 26.69 25.32 -0.44
C GLY A 111 28.13 24.83 -0.53
N ASP A 112 28.53 23.84 0.26
CA ASP A 112 29.87 23.23 0.17
C ASP A 112 29.89 22.07 -0.83
N LEU A 113 30.54 22.26 -1.98
CA LEU A 113 30.73 21.21 -2.99
C LEU A 113 31.53 19.99 -2.48
N LYS A 114 32.32 20.14 -1.40
CA LYS A 114 33.04 19.01 -0.78
C LYS A 114 32.15 18.16 0.11
N GLN A 115 30.94 18.63 0.42
CA GLN A 115 30.00 17.91 1.26
C GLN A 115 29.61 16.58 0.62
N LYS A 116 29.76 15.51 1.40
CA LYS A 116 29.39 14.15 0.97
C LYS A 116 28.15 13.62 1.67
N LYS A 117 27.74 14.21 2.79
CA LYS A 117 26.52 13.75 3.47
C LYS A 117 25.29 14.23 2.71
N TYR A 118 24.22 13.46 2.78
CA TYR A 118 22.94 13.74 2.12
C TYR A 118 21.79 13.19 2.97
N TYR A 119 20.55 13.62 2.72
CA TYR A 119 19.38 13.07 3.40
C TYR A 119 18.78 11.91 2.64
N SER A 120 18.39 10.85 3.36
CA SER A 120 17.67 9.72 2.77
C SER A 120 16.78 9.04 3.79
N ASN A 121 15.60 8.58 3.35
CA ASN A 121 14.76 7.64 4.12
C ASN A 121 14.92 6.18 3.65
N LEU A 122 15.78 5.94 2.66
CA LEU A 122 16.09 4.61 2.10
C LEU A 122 17.49 4.15 2.49
N ASP A 123 18.50 5.00 2.24
CA ASP A 123 19.91 4.67 2.39
C ASP A 123 20.35 4.70 3.85
N LYS A 124 21.14 3.69 4.26
CA LYS A 124 21.71 3.57 5.61
C LYS A 124 23.24 3.64 5.64
N ASN A 125 23.85 4.15 4.58
CA ASN A 125 25.31 4.24 4.50
C ASN A 125 25.86 5.38 5.39
N LYS A 126 27.18 5.47 5.53
CA LYS A 126 27.84 6.45 6.43
C LYS A 126 27.61 7.92 6.04
N ASN A 127 27.23 8.17 4.78
CA ASN A 127 26.99 9.51 4.25
C ASN A 127 25.49 9.89 4.31
N ALA A 128 24.59 8.91 4.37
CA ALA A 128 23.16 9.15 4.51
C ALA A 128 22.82 9.59 5.95
N ILE A 129 22.13 10.72 6.05
CA ILE A 129 21.47 11.19 7.27
C ILE A 129 19.99 10.82 7.13
N SER A 130 19.44 10.21 8.18
CA SER A 130 18.06 9.77 8.17
C SER A 130 17.11 10.95 7.95
N LEU A 131 16.23 10.81 6.97
CA LEU A 131 15.11 11.72 6.74
C LEU A 131 13.85 11.10 7.35
N PHE A 132 13.13 11.87 8.16
CA PHE A 132 11.85 11.42 8.69
C PHE A 132 10.82 11.34 7.55
N SER A 133 10.22 10.16 7.40
CA SER A 133 9.12 9.92 6.48
C SER A 133 8.00 9.24 7.26
N MET A 134 6.83 9.87 7.25
CA MET A 134 5.63 9.27 7.83
C MET A 134 5.09 8.24 6.84
N GLY A 135 5.10 6.96 7.22
CA GLY A 135 4.79 5.87 6.31
C GLY A 135 6.00 5.37 5.52
N LYS A 136 5.76 4.50 4.53
CA LYS A 136 6.82 3.93 3.67
C LYS A 136 6.40 3.88 2.20
N ASN A 137 5.61 4.87 1.77
CA ASN A 137 5.11 4.93 0.40
C ASN A 137 6.16 5.51 -0.55
N ILE A 138 6.89 6.55 -0.12
CA ILE A 138 7.87 7.27 -0.94
C ILE A 138 9.28 7.04 -0.41
N PHE A 139 10.23 6.91 -1.31
CA PHE A 139 11.65 7.02 -0.98
C PHE A 139 12.24 8.30 -1.55
N LEU A 140 12.98 9.03 -0.72
CA LEU A 140 13.48 10.36 -1.01
C LEU A 140 14.97 10.42 -0.70
N ASN A 141 15.73 10.99 -1.63
CA ASN A 141 17.14 11.31 -1.49
C ASN A 141 17.38 12.78 -1.80
N ILE A 142 17.94 13.54 -0.86
CA ILE A 142 18.31 14.95 -1.05
C ILE A 142 19.82 15.07 -0.93
N LYS A 143 20.49 15.20 -2.09
CA LYS A 143 21.93 15.14 -2.26
C LYS A 143 22.51 16.52 -2.61
N PRO A 144 23.75 16.82 -2.19
CA PRO A 144 24.49 17.95 -2.73
C PRO A 144 24.62 17.87 -4.24
N ILE A 145 24.60 19.02 -4.91
CA ILE A 145 24.72 19.09 -6.38
C ILE A 145 26.02 18.43 -6.90
N SER A 146 27.06 18.35 -6.07
CA SER A 146 28.33 17.68 -6.38
C SER A 146 28.17 16.18 -6.66
N TYR A 147 27.07 15.55 -6.24
CA TYR A 147 26.75 14.18 -6.65
C TYR A 147 26.52 14.06 -8.16
N LEU A 148 26.21 15.16 -8.86
CA LEU A 148 26.08 15.20 -10.31
C LEU A 148 27.41 15.19 -11.06
N TYR A 149 28.56 15.35 -10.39
CA TYR A 149 29.87 15.37 -11.06
C TYR A 149 30.14 14.14 -11.93
N ASN A 150 29.64 12.97 -11.51
CA ASN A 150 29.77 11.72 -12.24
C ASN A 150 28.40 11.03 -12.38
N ASN A 151 27.31 11.79 -12.37
CA ASN A 151 25.96 11.24 -12.50
C ASN A 151 25.27 11.72 -13.78
N HIS A 152 24.46 10.84 -14.35
CA HIS A 152 23.74 11.06 -15.59
C HIS A 152 22.51 11.96 -15.43
N ASP A 153 21.96 12.03 -14.21
CA ASP A 153 20.85 12.90 -13.81
C ASP A 153 21.17 14.41 -13.93
N VAL A 154 22.37 14.76 -14.41
CA VAL A 154 22.82 16.14 -14.68
C VAL A 154 22.08 16.78 -15.84
N VAL A 155 21.47 16.00 -16.74
CA VAL A 155 20.68 16.52 -17.85
C VAL A 155 19.21 16.60 -17.45
N GLY A 156 18.51 17.55 -18.05
CA GLY A 156 17.09 17.78 -17.86
C GLY A 156 16.76 19.06 -17.12
N ASP A 157 15.66 19.03 -16.37
CA ASP A 157 15.05 20.23 -15.81
C ASP A 157 15.71 20.69 -14.51
N TYR A 158 16.16 21.95 -14.51
CA TYR A 158 16.68 22.63 -13.33
C TYR A 158 15.73 23.74 -12.90
N TYR A 159 15.55 23.82 -11.60
CA TYR A 159 14.68 24.76 -10.91
C TYR A 159 15.54 25.79 -10.17
N PHE A 160 15.19 27.07 -10.35
CA PHE A 160 15.94 28.18 -9.77
C PHE A 160 15.05 29.02 -8.84
N SER A 161 15.56 29.27 -7.63
CA SER A 161 14.92 30.09 -6.61
C SER A 161 15.82 31.27 -6.21
N GLY A 162 15.21 32.42 -5.94
CA GLY A 162 15.89 33.67 -5.63
C GLY A 162 15.21 34.90 -6.25
N ASN A 163 15.90 36.05 -6.21
CA ASN A 163 15.39 37.29 -6.80
C ASN A 163 15.30 37.18 -8.33
N ASN A 164 14.13 37.41 -8.92
CA ASN A 164 13.89 37.31 -10.37
C ASN A 164 14.91 38.09 -11.23
N LYS A 165 15.37 39.28 -10.79
CA LYS A 165 16.42 40.03 -11.50
C LYS A 165 17.77 39.33 -11.46
N MET A 166 18.11 38.72 -10.31
CA MET A 166 19.33 37.94 -10.15
C MET A 166 19.27 36.64 -10.94
N ILE A 167 18.15 35.91 -10.90
CA ILE A 167 17.94 34.70 -11.70
C ILE A 167 18.08 35.02 -13.19
N SER A 168 17.44 36.09 -13.69
CA SER A 168 17.57 36.46 -15.10
C SER A 168 19.01 36.82 -15.51
N SER A 169 19.80 37.37 -14.59
CA SER A 169 21.22 37.69 -14.82
C SER A 169 22.09 36.43 -14.77
N PHE A 170 21.84 35.55 -13.79
CA PHE A 170 22.44 34.23 -13.66
C PHE A 170 22.22 33.40 -14.93
N LEU A 171 20.98 33.27 -15.39
CA LEU A 171 20.64 32.49 -16.58
C LEU A 171 21.28 33.08 -17.84
N LYS A 172 21.34 34.41 -17.98
CA LYS A 172 22.00 35.05 -19.12
C LYS A 172 23.50 34.77 -19.18
N GLU A 173 24.18 34.75 -18.04
CA GLU A 173 25.62 34.46 -17.99
C GLU A 173 25.88 32.96 -18.20
N LEU A 174 25.00 32.10 -17.69
CA LEU A 174 25.07 30.65 -17.90
C LEU A 174 24.84 30.28 -19.37
N ASP A 175 23.88 30.92 -20.05
CA ASP A 175 23.52 30.71 -21.46
C ASP A 175 24.68 30.98 -22.44
N ILE A 176 25.64 31.83 -22.05
CA ILE A 176 26.84 32.11 -22.86
C ILE A 176 27.67 30.84 -23.07
N LYS A 177 27.75 29.99 -22.05
CA LYS A 177 28.60 28.78 -22.04
C LYS A 177 27.79 27.50 -22.25
N TYR A 178 26.56 27.46 -21.75
CA TYR A 178 25.68 26.29 -21.79
C TYR A 178 24.32 26.70 -22.36
N PRO A 179 23.99 26.33 -23.61
CA PRO A 179 22.75 26.78 -24.24
C PRO A 179 21.51 26.33 -23.46
N ILE A 180 20.64 27.29 -23.16
CA ILE A 180 19.44 27.11 -22.34
C ILE A 180 18.20 27.03 -23.21
N LYS A 181 17.40 25.97 -23.03
CA LYS A 181 15.99 25.99 -23.47
C LYS A 181 15.12 26.41 -22.29
N ARG A 182 14.40 27.52 -22.47
CA ARG A 182 13.38 27.92 -21.51
C ARG A 182 12.09 27.21 -21.86
N ASN A 183 11.58 26.43 -20.92
CA ASN A 183 10.21 25.96 -21.00
C ASN A 183 9.31 27.11 -20.53
N GLU A 184 8.44 27.60 -21.41
CA GLU A 184 7.22 28.25 -20.93
C GLU A 184 6.50 27.19 -20.11
N LYS A 185 6.19 27.49 -18.84
CA LYS A 185 5.59 26.56 -17.86
C LYS A 185 4.77 25.50 -18.58
N MET A 186 5.35 24.31 -18.77
CA MET A 186 4.49 23.13 -18.81
C MET A 186 3.88 23.16 -17.42
N GLU A 187 2.57 23.36 -17.37
CA GLU A 187 1.79 22.85 -16.26
C GLU A 187 2.23 21.40 -16.16
N ILE A 188 3.17 21.13 -15.24
CA ILE A 188 3.27 19.82 -14.64
C ILE A 188 1.83 19.65 -14.18
N ASP A 189 1.10 18.76 -14.83
CA ASP A 189 -0.17 18.31 -14.31
C ASP A 189 0.14 18.00 -12.86
N GLU A 190 -0.26 18.89 -11.95
CA GLU A 190 -0.38 18.56 -10.55
C GLU A 190 -1.18 17.29 -10.66
N HIS A 191 -0.55 16.15 -10.40
CA HIS A 191 -1.30 14.92 -10.26
C HIS A 191 -2.33 15.30 -9.20
N GLU A 192 -3.55 15.58 -9.64
CA GLU A 192 -4.71 15.62 -8.78
C GLU A 192 -4.64 14.24 -8.17
N SER A 193 -4.07 14.16 -6.96
CA SER A 193 -4.20 12.98 -6.13
C SER A 193 -5.69 12.82 -6.10
N ASP A 194 -6.18 11.82 -6.83
CA ASP A 194 -7.56 11.69 -7.22
C ASP A 194 -8.33 11.53 -5.91
N ASN A 195 -8.73 12.66 -5.32
CA ASN A 195 -9.17 12.78 -3.94
C ASN A 195 -10.65 12.43 -3.89
N ASN A 196 -11.01 11.36 -4.60
CA ASN A 196 -12.24 10.62 -4.44
C ASN A 196 -12.09 9.58 -3.34
N HIS A 197 -11.36 9.91 -2.26
CA HIS A 197 -11.59 9.27 -0.98
C HIS A 197 -12.71 10.02 -0.26
N VAL A 198 -13.97 9.72 -0.63
CA VAL A 198 -15.01 9.68 0.41
C VAL A 198 -14.47 8.72 1.45
N SER A 199 -13.94 9.28 2.54
CA SER A 199 -13.11 8.52 3.46
C SER A 199 -13.96 7.38 4.03
N ILE A 200 -13.57 6.13 3.69
CA ILE A 200 -14.13 4.88 4.23
C ILE A 200 -14.28 4.99 5.77
N ASN A 201 -13.39 5.77 6.36
CA ASN A 201 -13.33 6.23 7.74
C ASN A 201 -14.59 6.92 8.29
N MET A 202 -15.24 7.84 7.56
CA MET A 202 -16.50 8.46 8.02
C MET A 202 -17.62 7.44 8.11
N THR A 203 -17.67 6.47 7.19
CA THR A 203 -18.66 5.38 7.26
C THR A 203 -18.40 4.45 8.46
N MET A 204 -17.13 4.13 8.74
CA MET A 204 -16.73 3.34 9.91
C MET A 204 -17.03 4.07 11.23
N PHE A 205 -16.82 5.38 11.29
CA PHE A 205 -17.17 6.19 12.46
C PHE A 205 -18.68 6.16 12.72
N VAL A 206 -19.50 6.40 11.70
CA VAL A 206 -20.97 6.33 11.82
C VAL A 206 -21.43 4.95 12.27
N ILE A 207 -20.86 3.88 11.70
CA ILE A 207 -21.13 2.51 12.12
C ILE A 207 -20.82 2.33 13.60
N CYS A 208 -19.62 2.72 14.04
CA CYS A 208 -19.22 2.53 15.43
C CYS A 208 -20.07 3.37 16.39
N ALA A 209 -20.49 4.58 16.01
CA ALA A 209 -21.40 5.40 16.80
C ALA A 209 -22.78 4.72 16.98
N ILE A 210 -23.34 4.14 15.91
CA ILE A 210 -24.61 3.40 15.98
C ILE A 210 -24.45 2.15 16.87
N VAL A 211 -23.39 1.37 16.69
CA VAL A 211 -23.09 0.19 17.53
C VAL A 211 -22.97 0.61 19.01
N PHE A 212 -22.26 1.71 19.27
CA PHE A 212 -22.05 2.23 20.62
C PHE A 212 -23.38 2.62 21.29
N LEU A 213 -24.28 3.30 20.57
CA LEU A 213 -25.62 3.63 21.04
C LEU A 213 -26.45 2.37 21.32
N LEU A 214 -26.41 1.36 20.46
CA LEU A 214 -27.10 0.08 20.66
C LEU A 214 -26.61 -0.61 21.95
N ILE A 215 -25.31 -0.59 22.21
CA ILE A 215 -24.73 -1.16 23.44
C ILE A 215 -25.20 -0.43 24.68
N ILE A 216 -25.28 0.89 24.65
CA ILE A 216 -25.76 1.68 25.78
C ILE A 216 -27.22 1.34 26.08
N ILE A 217 -28.10 1.39 25.06
CA ILE A 217 -29.52 1.06 25.20
C ILE A 217 -29.67 -0.37 25.71
N GLY A 218 -28.87 -1.27 25.14
CA GLY A 218 -28.80 -2.65 25.52
C GLY A 218 -28.34 -2.86 26.97
N TRP A 219 -27.36 -2.10 27.44
CA TRP A 219 -26.85 -2.16 28.80
C TRP A 219 -27.86 -1.61 29.82
N ILE A 220 -28.54 -0.52 29.49
CA ILE A 220 -29.66 0.01 30.29
C ILE A 220 -30.77 -1.04 30.42
N THR A 221 -31.15 -1.64 29.29
CA THR A 221 -32.15 -2.72 29.25
C THR A 221 -31.67 -3.95 30.03
N LYS A 222 -30.35 -4.24 30.02
CA LYS A 222 -29.77 -5.31 30.82
C LYS A 222 -29.96 -5.05 32.33
N ASN A 223 -29.76 -3.82 32.76
CA ASN A 223 -29.80 -3.47 34.18
C ASN A 223 -31.20 -3.01 34.65
N LYS A 224 -32.22 -2.97 33.79
CA LYS A 224 -33.59 -2.52 34.10
C LYS A 224 -34.16 -3.02 35.44
N LYS A 225 -34.00 -4.33 35.75
CA LYS A 225 -34.48 -4.90 37.04
C LYS A 225 -33.71 -4.35 38.24
N THR A 226 -32.38 -4.31 38.12
CA THR A 226 -31.49 -3.78 39.15
C THR A 226 -31.77 -2.30 39.41
N HIS A 227 -31.96 -1.51 38.35
CA HIS A 227 -32.41 -0.10 38.46
C HIS A 227 -33.69 0.03 39.25
N MET A 228 -34.70 -0.79 38.94
CA MET A 228 -35.98 -0.75 39.63
C MET A 228 -35.84 -1.13 41.11
N ILE A 229 -35.02 -2.12 41.45
CA ILE A 229 -34.75 -2.50 42.84
C ILE A 229 -34.13 -1.33 43.61
N TYR A 230 -33.09 -0.69 43.04
CA TYR A 230 -32.48 0.48 43.67
C TYR A 230 -33.47 1.63 43.84
N PHE A 231 -34.27 1.91 42.80
CA PHE A 231 -35.27 2.99 42.83
C PHE A 231 -36.36 2.73 43.88
N LEU A 232 -36.87 1.49 43.99
CA LEU A 232 -37.84 1.10 45.01
C LEU A 232 -37.27 1.17 46.43
N ASN A 233 -35.96 0.98 46.59
CA ASN A 233 -35.26 1.16 47.86
C ASN A 233 -34.92 2.63 48.17
N GLY A 234 -35.42 3.59 47.37
CA GLY A 234 -35.22 5.03 47.61
C GLY A 234 -33.85 5.58 47.19
N VAL A 235 -33.03 4.81 46.48
CA VAL A 235 -31.72 5.26 46.00
C VAL A 235 -31.90 6.25 44.84
N SER A 236 -31.16 7.36 44.88
CA SER A 236 -31.25 8.39 43.85
C SER A 236 -30.74 7.89 42.49
N VAL A 237 -31.30 8.41 41.38
CA VAL A 237 -30.87 8.01 40.02
C VAL A 237 -29.38 8.28 39.79
N ILE A 238 -28.84 9.34 40.39
CA ILE A 238 -27.42 9.69 40.30
C ILE A 238 -26.54 8.61 40.95
N GLU A 239 -26.92 8.13 42.13
CA GLU A 239 -26.19 7.03 42.81
C GLU A 239 -26.29 5.72 42.04
N ILE A 240 -27.46 5.43 41.46
CA ILE A 240 -27.65 4.25 40.59
C ILE A 240 -26.69 4.31 39.39
N VAL A 241 -26.57 5.48 38.75
CA VAL A 241 -25.67 5.66 37.61
C VAL A 241 -24.22 5.53 38.03
N LYS A 242 -23.85 6.11 39.18
CA LYS A 242 -22.51 6.02 39.78
C LYS A 242 -22.10 4.57 40.01
N ASP A 243 -22.95 3.78 40.64
CA ASP A 243 -22.64 2.38 40.96
C ASP A 243 -22.58 1.47 39.72
N LEU A 244 -23.52 1.64 38.80
CA LEU A 244 -23.68 0.68 37.70
C LEU A 244 -22.83 1.01 36.48
N TYR A 245 -22.55 2.29 36.21
CA TYR A 245 -21.95 2.73 34.94
C TYR A 245 -20.66 3.54 35.08
N LEU A 246 -20.57 4.45 36.06
CA LEU A 246 -19.50 5.46 36.11
C LEU A 246 -18.10 4.86 36.00
N LYS A 247 -17.79 3.80 36.77
CA LYS A 247 -16.47 3.14 36.72
C LYS A 247 -16.08 2.68 35.31
N THR A 248 -17.05 2.26 34.50
CA THR A 248 -16.79 1.78 33.13
C THR A 248 -16.64 2.94 32.16
N PHE A 249 -17.41 4.02 32.34
CA PHE A 249 -17.25 5.25 31.57
C PHE A 249 -15.89 5.90 31.83
N LEU A 250 -15.46 5.97 33.10
CA LEU A 250 -14.11 6.44 33.47
C LEU A 250 -13.01 5.60 32.81
N LEU A 251 -13.17 4.28 32.80
CA LEU A 251 -12.23 3.38 32.12
C LEU A 251 -12.25 3.59 30.59
N GLY A 252 -13.40 3.91 30.01
CA GLY A 252 -13.53 4.35 28.63
C GLY A 252 -12.75 5.64 28.33
N MET A 253 -12.86 6.65 29.20
CA MET A 253 -12.10 7.90 29.09
C MET A 253 -10.58 7.70 29.20
N ILE A 254 -10.14 6.70 29.96
CA ILE A 254 -8.71 6.33 30.00
C ILE A 254 -8.29 5.73 28.65
N PHE A 255 -9.09 4.83 28.09
CA PHE A 255 -8.77 4.20 26.81
C PHE A 255 -8.83 5.14 25.62
N SER A 256 -9.70 6.16 25.63
CA SER A 256 -9.74 7.18 24.57
C SER A 256 -8.44 7.97 24.45
N VAL A 257 -7.63 8.05 25.52
CA VAL A 257 -6.30 8.67 25.48
C VAL A 257 -5.21 7.63 25.25
N LEU A 258 -5.29 6.49 25.94
CA LEU A 258 -4.24 5.47 25.91
C LEU A 258 -4.08 4.82 24.53
N VAL A 259 -5.18 4.59 23.81
CA VAL A 259 -5.15 3.94 22.49
C VAL A 259 -4.43 4.79 21.44
N PRO A 260 -4.78 6.08 21.23
CA PRO A 260 -4.02 6.95 20.33
C PRO A 260 -2.54 7.06 20.68
N VAL A 261 -2.18 7.08 21.97
CA VAL A 261 -0.79 7.14 22.42
C VAL A 261 -0.01 5.88 22.03
N VAL A 262 -0.58 4.70 22.28
CA VAL A 262 0.06 3.42 21.91
C VAL A 262 0.22 3.32 20.39
N LEU A 263 -0.82 3.67 19.62
CA LEU A 263 -0.76 3.63 18.16
C LEU A 263 0.23 4.65 17.60
N PHE A 264 0.34 5.84 18.19
CA PHE A 264 1.35 6.83 17.80
C PHE A 264 2.76 6.28 17.95
N VAL A 265 3.06 5.61 19.08
CA VAL A 265 4.36 4.97 19.30
C VAL A 265 4.61 3.84 18.30
N CYS A 266 3.60 3.06 17.93
CA CYS A 266 3.75 1.97 16.97
C CYS A 266 3.92 2.40 15.50
N PHE A 267 3.35 3.53 15.08
CA PHE A 267 3.28 3.92 13.66
C PHE A 267 4.11 5.14 13.29
N VAL A 268 4.40 6.02 14.25
CA VAL A 268 5.10 7.29 13.99
C VAL A 268 6.51 7.28 14.59
N GLU A 269 6.66 6.73 15.80
CA GLU A 269 7.91 6.57 16.58
C GLU A 269 8.63 7.88 16.97
N ASN A 270 8.57 8.92 16.14
CA ASN A 270 9.34 10.16 16.27
C ASN A 270 8.48 11.39 16.56
N ILE A 271 8.92 12.19 17.54
CA ILE A 271 8.29 13.47 17.90
C ILE A 271 9.08 14.61 17.25
N ASN A 272 8.43 15.37 16.39
CA ASN A 272 9.01 16.50 15.65
C ASN A 272 7.95 17.59 15.43
N VAL A 273 8.32 18.67 14.73
CA VAL A 273 7.41 19.82 14.49
C VAL A 273 6.13 19.40 13.75
N PHE A 274 6.23 18.49 12.78
CA PHE A 274 5.08 17.99 12.04
C PHE A 274 4.21 17.05 12.89
N THR A 275 4.82 16.07 13.56
CA THR A 275 4.09 15.10 14.39
C THR A 275 3.54 15.75 15.67
N ASN A 276 4.07 16.90 16.12
CA ASN A 276 3.46 17.73 17.17
C ASN A 276 2.09 18.29 16.75
N LYS A 277 1.91 18.69 15.49
CA LYS A 277 0.59 19.08 14.96
C LYS A 277 -0.37 17.89 15.01
N MET A 278 0.11 16.71 14.63
CA MET A 278 -0.66 15.47 14.71
C MET A 278 -1.03 15.12 16.16
N ILE A 279 -0.09 15.20 17.10
CA ILE A 279 -0.34 14.97 18.54
C ILE A 279 -1.43 15.93 19.05
N PHE A 280 -1.39 17.20 18.64
CA PHE A 280 -2.44 18.15 19.00
C PHE A 280 -3.80 17.75 18.43
N SER A 281 -3.88 17.32 17.16
CA SER A 281 -5.12 16.78 16.60
C SER A 281 -5.62 15.53 17.32
N LEU A 282 -4.73 14.60 17.67
CA LEU A 282 -5.07 13.42 18.46
C LEU A 282 -5.58 13.80 19.85
N PHE A 283 -4.98 14.81 20.49
CA PHE A 283 -5.43 15.35 21.76
C PHE A 283 -6.84 15.95 21.66
N VAL A 284 -7.10 16.77 20.63
CA VAL A 284 -8.43 17.36 20.40
C VAL A 284 -9.50 16.29 20.18
N ILE A 285 -9.20 15.26 19.38
CA ILE A 285 -10.13 14.15 19.16
C ILE A 285 -10.36 13.35 20.44
N SER A 286 -9.30 13.03 21.19
CA SER A 286 -9.43 12.31 22.46
C SER A 286 -10.28 13.11 23.47
N LEU A 287 -10.12 14.44 23.50
CA LEU A 287 -10.93 15.32 24.34
C LEU A 287 -12.40 15.32 23.89
N LEU A 288 -12.66 15.39 22.59
CA LEU A 288 -14.01 15.26 22.02
C LEU A 288 -14.66 13.92 22.40
N GLU A 289 -13.93 12.81 22.35
CA GLU A 289 -14.41 11.50 22.80
C GLU A 289 -14.79 11.53 24.29
N ILE A 290 -13.93 12.08 25.15
CA ILE A 290 -14.19 12.20 26.59
C ILE A 290 -15.44 13.05 26.86
N VAL A 291 -15.54 14.22 26.23
CA VAL A 291 -16.71 15.10 26.35
C VAL A 291 -17.97 14.38 25.88
N SER A 292 -17.90 13.65 24.76
CA SER A 292 -19.03 12.85 24.26
C SER A 292 -19.46 11.77 25.25
N LEU A 293 -18.52 11.07 25.87
CA LEU A 293 -18.80 10.07 26.91
C LEU A 293 -19.48 10.70 28.14
N ILE A 294 -19.06 11.90 28.56
CA ILE A 294 -19.71 12.65 29.66
C ILE A 294 -21.15 13.04 29.28
N VAL A 295 -21.34 13.61 28.09
CA VAL A 295 -22.67 14.02 27.58
C VAL A 295 -23.61 12.81 27.52
N ILE A 296 -23.14 11.67 27.03
CA ILE A 296 -23.92 10.43 26.97
C ILE A 296 -24.30 9.94 28.37
N LEU A 297 -23.38 10.02 29.35
CA LEU A 297 -23.68 9.66 30.74
C LEU A 297 -24.78 10.57 31.33
N ILE A 298 -24.75 11.87 31.02
CA ILE A 298 -25.77 12.84 31.44
C ILE A 298 -27.12 12.51 30.78
N ILE A 299 -27.16 12.30 29.46
CA ILE A 299 -28.37 11.93 28.73
C ILE A 299 -28.95 10.64 29.30
N MET A 300 -28.12 9.64 29.59
CA MET A 300 -28.56 8.40 30.21
C MET A 300 -29.16 8.65 31.60
N THR A 301 -28.58 9.54 32.40
CA THR A 301 -29.09 9.90 33.73
C THR A 301 -30.46 10.59 33.64
N ILE A 302 -30.64 11.50 32.68
CA ILE A 302 -31.92 12.15 32.39
C ILE A 302 -32.96 11.11 31.93
N TYR A 303 -32.59 10.24 30.99
CA TYR A 303 -33.45 9.17 30.50
C TYR A 303 -33.93 8.26 31.63
N LEU A 304 -33.03 7.83 32.51
CA LEU A 304 -33.36 6.99 33.66
C LEU A 304 -34.34 7.71 34.61
N SER A 305 -34.15 9.01 34.83
CA SER A 305 -35.03 9.84 35.68
C SER A 305 -36.45 9.98 35.13
N ILE A 306 -36.62 10.06 33.80
CA ILE A 306 -37.93 10.26 33.16
C ILE A 306 -38.72 8.95 33.05
N HIS A 307 -38.05 7.84 32.67
CA HIS A 307 -38.73 6.62 32.22
C HIS A 307 -38.87 5.50 33.25
N PHE A 308 -38.23 5.59 34.42
CA PHE A 308 -38.38 4.59 35.49
C PHE A 308 -39.46 5.01 36.49
N LYS A 309 -40.73 4.68 36.16
CA LYS A 309 -41.89 4.66 37.07
C LYS A 309 -42.41 3.22 37.21
N LEU A 310 -43.30 2.96 38.19
CA LEU A 310 -43.84 1.65 38.59
C LEU A 310 -44.29 0.73 37.42
N ASP A 311 -44.74 1.31 36.30
CA ASP A 311 -45.12 0.59 35.07
C ASP A 311 -43.99 -0.26 34.45
N GLY A 312 -42.73 -0.01 34.81
CA GLY A 312 -41.58 -0.78 34.32
C GLY A 312 -41.54 -2.25 34.74
N LEU A 313 -42.36 -2.66 35.71
CA LEU A 313 -42.58 -4.05 36.15
C LEU A 313 -43.38 -4.88 35.13
N TYR A 314 -44.25 -4.23 34.35
CA TYR A 314 -45.06 -4.87 33.32
C TYR A 314 -44.54 -4.53 31.92
N GLY A 315 -43.97 -5.51 31.22
CA GLY A 315 -43.93 -5.46 29.75
C GLY A 315 -42.69 -6.05 29.08
N ASN A 316 -42.90 -7.21 28.44
CA ASN A 316 -42.00 -7.81 27.44
C ASN A 316 -42.01 -7.06 26.08
N LYS A 317 -42.85 -6.03 25.88
CA LYS A 317 -43.06 -5.36 24.57
C LYS A 317 -41.86 -4.53 24.09
N SER A 318 -41.27 -3.69 24.95
CA SER A 318 -40.13 -2.83 24.55
C SER A 318 -38.86 -3.61 24.22
N LEU A 319 -38.63 -4.71 24.95
CA LEU A 319 -37.53 -5.65 24.72
C LEU A 319 -37.62 -6.30 23.33
N LYS A 320 -38.83 -6.59 22.83
CA LYS A 320 -39.03 -7.23 21.52
C LYS A 320 -38.75 -6.28 20.36
N ILE A 321 -39.15 -5.01 20.49
CA ILE A 321 -38.82 -3.96 19.51
C ILE A 321 -37.30 -3.76 19.46
N PHE A 322 -36.63 -3.70 20.61
CA PHE A 322 -35.18 -3.55 20.67
C PHE A 322 -34.43 -4.74 20.06
N LEU A 323 -34.91 -5.97 20.26
CA LEU A 323 -34.33 -7.15 19.62
C LEU A 323 -34.42 -7.06 18.08
N ASN A 324 -35.56 -6.59 17.55
CA ASN A 324 -35.73 -6.40 16.11
C ASN A 324 -34.80 -5.31 15.56
N ILE A 325 -34.65 -4.19 16.28
CA ILE A 325 -33.72 -3.12 15.89
C ILE A 325 -32.28 -3.64 15.89
N ASN A 326 -31.87 -4.41 16.91
CA ASN A 326 -30.53 -4.97 16.98
C ASN A 326 -30.29 -6.00 15.86
N TYR A 327 -31.31 -6.78 15.51
CA TYR A 327 -31.26 -7.69 14.37
C TYR A 327 -31.10 -6.95 13.03
N ILE A 328 -31.86 -5.87 12.80
CA ILE A 328 -31.71 -5.03 11.59
C ILE A 328 -30.32 -4.38 11.57
N ALA A 329 -29.85 -3.89 12.71
CA ALA A 329 -28.51 -3.33 12.83
C ALA A 329 -27.43 -4.38 12.51
N LYS A 330 -27.55 -5.61 13.03
CA LYS A 330 -26.67 -6.74 12.67
C LYS A 330 -26.60 -6.91 11.15
N LEU A 331 -27.75 -6.97 10.48
CA LEU A 331 -27.82 -7.12 9.03
C LEU A 331 -27.05 -6.00 8.34
N ILE A 332 -27.37 -4.73 8.65
CA ILE A 332 -26.73 -3.57 8.04
C ILE A 332 -25.21 -3.58 8.27
N PHE A 333 -24.76 -3.86 9.50
CA PHE A 333 -23.34 -3.91 9.81
C PHE A 333 -22.62 -5.06 9.09
N MET A 334 -23.24 -6.23 8.98
CA MET A 334 -22.67 -7.33 8.22
C MET A 334 -22.52 -6.97 6.74
N LEU A 335 -23.49 -6.25 6.16
CA LEU A 335 -23.44 -5.78 4.77
C LEU A 335 -22.37 -4.72 4.53
N LEU A 336 -22.07 -3.88 5.52
CA LEU A 336 -21.06 -2.82 5.40
C LEU A 336 -19.64 -3.32 5.74
N LEU A 337 -19.49 -4.12 6.79
CA LEU A 337 -18.18 -4.54 7.30
C LEU A 337 -17.60 -5.74 6.55
N MET A 338 -18.42 -6.65 6.03
CA MET A 338 -17.89 -7.84 5.33
C MET A 338 -17.15 -7.53 4.04
N PRO A 339 -17.67 -6.66 3.14
CA PRO A 339 -16.92 -6.26 1.96
C PRO A 339 -15.56 -5.64 2.32
N LEU A 340 -15.50 -4.85 3.39
CA LEU A 340 -14.25 -4.25 3.87
C LEU A 340 -13.27 -5.30 4.35
N ILE A 341 -13.70 -6.30 5.13
CA ILE A 341 -12.82 -7.40 5.56
C ILE A 341 -12.33 -8.21 4.35
N VAL A 342 -13.19 -8.47 3.37
CA VAL A 342 -12.80 -9.18 2.14
C VAL A 342 -11.71 -8.39 1.40
N GLN A 343 -11.93 -7.09 1.20
CA GLN A 343 -10.99 -6.19 0.55
C GLN A 343 -9.64 -6.13 1.29
N TYR A 344 -9.63 -5.89 2.60
CA TYR A 344 -8.38 -5.82 3.37
C TYR A 344 -7.64 -7.17 3.44
N ASN A 345 -8.36 -8.31 3.46
CA ASN A 345 -7.71 -9.62 3.38
C ASN A 345 -7.06 -9.84 2.02
N GLN A 346 -7.67 -9.39 0.92
CA GLN A 346 -7.05 -9.46 -0.40
C GLN A 346 -5.78 -8.62 -0.45
N ILE A 347 -5.84 -7.37 0.03
CA ILE A 347 -4.66 -6.49 0.10
C ILE A 347 -3.55 -7.18 0.92
N LEU A 348 -3.88 -7.77 2.07
CA LEU A 348 -2.91 -8.50 2.89
C LEU A 348 -2.29 -9.71 2.20
N ILE A 349 -3.12 -10.51 1.51
CA ILE A 349 -2.66 -11.67 0.75
C ILE A 349 -1.72 -11.20 -0.37
N ASN A 350 -2.11 -10.17 -1.10
CA ASN A 350 -1.32 -9.60 -2.20
C ASN A 350 0.00 -9.02 -1.69
N ASP A 351 0.00 -8.28 -0.59
CA ASP A 351 1.22 -7.72 0.02
C ASP A 351 2.21 -8.83 0.44
N PHE A 352 1.69 -9.91 1.04
CA PHE A 352 2.48 -11.05 1.48
C PHE A 352 3.01 -11.86 0.30
N GLN A 353 2.15 -12.15 -0.68
CA GLN A 353 2.52 -12.85 -1.91
C GLN A 353 3.53 -12.05 -2.70
N ASN A 354 3.37 -10.73 -2.82
CA ASN A 354 4.33 -9.87 -3.51
C ASN A 354 5.73 -9.93 -2.86
N LEU A 355 5.80 -9.82 -1.53
CA LEU A 355 7.07 -9.93 -0.81
C LEU A 355 7.75 -11.29 -1.05
N GLN A 356 6.99 -12.39 -1.01
CA GLN A 356 7.51 -13.72 -1.28
C GLN A 356 7.93 -13.89 -2.74
N TYR A 357 7.12 -13.36 -3.65
CA TYR A 357 7.32 -13.44 -5.09
C TYR A 357 8.60 -12.71 -5.50
N VAL A 358 8.76 -11.43 -5.13
CA VAL A 358 9.96 -10.64 -5.45
C VAL A 358 11.24 -11.34 -4.94
N LYS A 359 11.22 -11.87 -3.72
CA LYS A 359 12.36 -12.63 -3.16
C LYS A 359 12.67 -13.89 -3.94
N SER A 360 11.66 -14.69 -4.24
CA SER A 360 11.81 -15.96 -4.98
C SER A 360 12.28 -15.71 -6.41
N ASN A 361 11.64 -14.76 -7.09
CA ASN A 361 11.84 -14.46 -8.51
C ASN A 361 13.24 -13.91 -8.80
N TYR A 362 13.83 -13.15 -7.88
CA TYR A 362 15.20 -12.64 -8.01
C TYR A 362 16.27 -13.45 -7.26
N GLN A 363 15.89 -14.58 -6.64
CA GLN A 363 16.84 -15.42 -5.91
C GLN A 363 17.95 -15.97 -6.82
N GLY A 364 19.21 -15.76 -6.47
CA GLY A 364 20.38 -16.21 -7.24
C GLY A 364 20.79 -15.29 -8.40
N ILE A 365 20.09 -14.17 -8.60
CA ILE A 365 20.44 -13.11 -9.55
C ILE A 365 20.42 -11.72 -8.89
N GLU A 366 20.50 -11.66 -7.56
CA GLU A 366 20.41 -10.41 -6.79
C GLU A 366 21.50 -9.40 -7.18
N ASP A 367 22.64 -9.89 -7.67
CA ASP A 367 23.77 -9.08 -8.11
C ASP A 367 23.69 -8.58 -9.56
N TYR A 368 22.54 -8.78 -10.22
CA TYR A 368 22.25 -8.17 -11.51
C TYR A 368 21.74 -6.74 -11.32
N ILE A 369 22.02 -5.90 -12.31
CA ILE A 369 21.30 -4.64 -12.49
C ILE A 369 20.27 -4.81 -13.61
N ASN A 370 19.12 -4.15 -13.47
CA ASN A 370 18.14 -3.97 -14.53
C ASN A 370 18.32 -2.60 -15.16
N ILE A 371 18.52 -2.56 -16.47
CA ILE A 371 18.44 -1.37 -17.31
C ILE A 371 17.07 -1.38 -17.95
N TYR A 372 16.21 -0.44 -17.55
CA TYR A 372 14.79 -0.49 -17.91
C TYR A 372 14.37 0.62 -18.87
N THR A 373 15.17 1.69 -18.98
CA THR A 373 14.95 2.77 -19.93
C THR A 373 16.20 3.63 -20.10
N MET A 374 16.12 4.61 -20.98
CA MET A 374 17.08 5.69 -21.15
C MET A 374 16.38 6.98 -20.74
N ASP A 375 17.10 7.89 -20.09
CA ASP A 375 16.53 9.21 -19.76
C ASP A 375 15.98 9.89 -21.02
N TYR A 376 14.74 10.39 -20.93
CA TYR A 376 13.97 10.87 -22.07
C TYR A 376 14.66 12.02 -22.81
N HIS A 377 15.47 12.82 -22.12
CA HIS A 377 16.23 13.90 -22.75
C HIS A 377 17.30 13.40 -23.73
N TYR A 378 17.74 12.15 -23.59
CA TYR A 378 18.71 11.51 -24.48
C TYR A 378 18.06 10.56 -25.48
N GLN A 379 16.74 10.37 -25.41
CA GLN A 379 16.02 9.56 -26.38
C GLN A 379 15.97 10.29 -27.73
N ASP A 380 16.31 9.59 -28.79
CA ASP A 380 16.21 10.12 -30.14
C ASP A 380 14.80 9.88 -30.66
N PHE A 381 14.02 10.95 -30.74
CA PHE A 381 12.64 10.90 -31.25
C PHE A 381 12.54 10.45 -32.72
N ASN A 382 13.65 10.38 -33.45
CA ASN A 382 13.70 9.76 -34.79
C ASN A 382 13.79 8.23 -34.73
N TYR A 383 14.00 7.64 -33.55
CA TYR A 383 13.84 6.20 -33.33
C TYR A 383 12.35 5.87 -33.31
N SER A 384 11.85 5.46 -34.47
CA SER A 384 10.46 5.05 -34.64
C SER A 384 10.35 3.54 -34.55
N LEU A 385 9.69 3.06 -33.50
CA LEU A 385 9.28 1.66 -33.39
C LEU A 385 8.51 1.20 -34.64
N ASN A 386 7.68 2.07 -35.23
CA ASN A 386 6.96 1.80 -36.48
C ASN A 386 7.89 1.60 -37.68
N ASP A 387 8.99 2.36 -37.78
CA ASP A 387 9.97 2.15 -38.84
C ASP A 387 10.76 0.86 -38.64
N VAL A 388 11.03 0.48 -37.38
CA VAL A 388 11.58 -0.85 -37.06
C VAL A 388 10.57 -1.96 -37.40
N PHE A 389 9.28 -1.75 -37.10
CA PHE A 389 8.18 -2.66 -37.46
C PHE A 389 8.07 -2.88 -38.98
N ASP A 390 8.35 -1.83 -39.76
CA ASP A 390 8.35 -1.83 -41.23
C ASP A 390 9.68 -2.35 -41.85
N GLY A 391 10.69 -2.65 -41.04
CA GLY A 391 12.00 -3.11 -41.50
C GLY A 391 12.89 -2.00 -42.10
N LYS A 392 12.56 -0.73 -41.85
CA LYS A 392 13.39 0.42 -42.28
C LYS A 392 14.54 0.59 -41.28
N LEU A 393 15.77 0.40 -41.75
CA LEU A 393 16.97 0.65 -40.95
C LEU A 393 17.49 2.06 -41.25
N ASN A 394 17.33 2.97 -40.28
CA ASN A 394 18.05 4.24 -40.27
C ASN A 394 19.31 4.15 -39.40
N SER A 395 20.17 5.16 -39.45
CA SER A 395 21.42 5.19 -38.69
C SER A 395 21.20 5.06 -37.18
N SER A 396 20.12 5.66 -36.66
CA SER A 396 19.78 5.57 -35.24
C SER A 396 19.47 4.12 -34.84
N ILE A 397 18.55 3.45 -35.55
CA ILE A 397 18.15 2.06 -35.28
C ILE A 397 19.37 1.12 -35.32
N GLN A 398 20.26 1.28 -36.30
CA GLN A 398 21.48 0.47 -36.39
C GLN A 398 22.40 0.67 -35.18
N GLU A 399 22.50 1.90 -34.68
CA GLU A 399 23.26 2.20 -33.47
C GLU A 399 22.64 1.54 -32.22
N TYR A 400 21.32 1.67 -32.01
CA TYR A 400 20.62 1.00 -30.90
C TYR A 400 20.82 -0.52 -30.93
N GLN A 401 20.72 -1.14 -32.11
CA GLN A 401 20.95 -2.58 -32.30
C GLN A 401 22.40 -2.96 -31.98
N TYR A 402 23.38 -2.18 -32.43
CA TYR A 402 24.80 -2.45 -32.18
C TYR A 402 25.13 -2.48 -30.68
N TYR A 403 24.63 -1.52 -29.90
CA TYR A 403 24.90 -1.49 -28.45
C TYR A 403 24.13 -2.56 -27.68
N TYR A 404 22.91 -2.89 -28.11
CA TYR A 404 22.21 -4.06 -27.59
C TYR A 404 23.05 -5.33 -27.79
N ASP A 405 23.59 -5.55 -29.00
CA ASP A 405 24.41 -6.73 -29.32
C ASP A 405 25.68 -6.78 -28.48
N LEU A 406 26.26 -5.60 -28.21
CA LEU A 406 27.44 -5.47 -27.39
C LEU A 406 27.14 -5.86 -25.93
N LEU A 407 26.01 -5.41 -25.37
CA LEU A 407 25.55 -5.81 -24.04
C LEU A 407 25.25 -7.32 -23.99
N GLU A 408 24.53 -7.83 -24.99
CA GLU A 408 24.17 -9.25 -25.11
C GLU A 408 25.41 -10.14 -25.19
N LYS A 409 26.43 -9.76 -25.97
CA LYS A 409 27.73 -10.45 -26.01
C LYS A 409 28.44 -10.46 -24.66
N ASN A 410 28.18 -9.47 -23.82
CA ASN A 410 28.70 -9.34 -22.46
C ASN A 410 27.83 -10.03 -21.39
N GLY A 411 26.86 -10.86 -21.81
CA GLY A 411 26.03 -11.68 -20.92
C GLY A 411 24.71 -11.03 -20.50
N ALA A 412 24.29 -9.94 -21.16
CA ALA A 412 23.02 -9.32 -20.90
C ALA A 412 21.84 -10.23 -21.31
N ILE A 413 20.86 -10.33 -20.43
CA ILE A 413 19.58 -10.99 -20.66
C ILE A 413 18.57 -9.91 -21.00
N SER A 414 17.88 -10.02 -22.13
CA SER A 414 16.71 -9.18 -22.39
C SER A 414 15.46 -9.93 -21.96
N PHE A 415 14.53 -9.24 -21.33
CA PHE A 415 13.26 -9.81 -20.95
C PHE A 415 12.14 -8.83 -21.28
N MET A 416 11.01 -9.36 -21.72
CA MET A 416 9.77 -8.60 -21.84
C MET A 416 8.61 -9.54 -21.52
N TRP A 417 7.68 -9.05 -20.71
CA TRP A 417 6.42 -9.72 -20.44
C TRP A 417 5.27 -9.07 -21.21
N GLN A 418 4.40 -9.90 -21.79
CA GLN A 418 3.17 -9.46 -22.43
C GLN A 418 2.02 -10.41 -22.04
N PRO A 419 0.83 -9.90 -21.65
CA PRO A 419 -0.35 -10.74 -21.46
C PRO A 419 -0.95 -11.14 -22.82
N PHE A 420 -1.18 -12.43 -23.05
CA PHE A 420 -1.83 -12.93 -24.27
C PHE A 420 -3.31 -13.29 -24.05
N ARG A 421 -4.07 -13.39 -25.15
CA ARG A 421 -5.48 -13.79 -25.15
C ARG A 421 -5.64 -15.15 -24.44
N GLU A 422 -6.69 -15.28 -23.61
CA GLU A 422 -7.04 -16.50 -22.85
C GLU A 422 -6.22 -16.78 -21.56
N ASN A 423 -5.69 -15.74 -20.90
CA ASN A 423 -4.95 -15.86 -19.63
C ASN A 423 -3.68 -16.72 -19.76
N VAL A 424 -2.89 -16.51 -20.83
CA VAL A 424 -1.56 -17.11 -21.00
C VAL A 424 -0.54 -15.99 -21.06
N ASP A 425 0.56 -16.11 -20.33
CA ASP A 425 1.65 -15.13 -20.36
C ASP A 425 2.63 -15.42 -21.50
N GLU A 426 3.15 -14.38 -22.14
CA GLU A 426 4.25 -14.47 -23.10
C GLU A 426 5.50 -13.82 -22.53
N TYR A 427 6.60 -14.58 -22.50
CA TYR A 427 7.92 -14.08 -22.14
C TYR A 427 8.82 -14.04 -23.36
N ILE A 428 9.22 -12.84 -23.74
CA ILE A 428 10.06 -12.60 -24.90
C ILE A 428 11.50 -12.40 -24.41
N VAL A 429 12.39 -13.31 -24.78
CA VAL A 429 13.74 -13.39 -24.21
C VAL A 429 14.81 -13.66 -25.26
N ASN A 430 16.05 -13.31 -24.95
CA ASN A 430 17.19 -13.68 -25.79
C ASN A 430 17.83 -15.00 -25.34
N TYR A 431 18.71 -15.56 -26.19
CA TYR A 431 19.40 -16.82 -25.90
C TYR A 431 20.21 -16.83 -24.59
N GLN A 432 20.62 -15.67 -24.06
CA GLN A 432 21.32 -15.59 -22.78
C GLN A 432 20.41 -15.99 -21.61
N TYR A 433 19.09 -15.78 -21.72
CA TYR A 433 18.11 -16.22 -20.71
C TYR A 433 18.20 -17.73 -20.46
N LEU A 434 18.19 -18.56 -21.50
CA LEU A 434 18.27 -20.02 -21.35
C LEU A 434 19.62 -20.53 -20.85
N LYS A 435 20.69 -19.74 -21.00
CA LYS A 435 21.99 -20.08 -20.41
C LYS A 435 21.97 -19.89 -18.89
N GLN A 436 21.28 -18.86 -18.42
CA GLN A 436 21.13 -18.56 -16.99
C GLN A 436 20.05 -19.43 -16.34
N PHE A 437 18.92 -19.61 -17.02
CA PHE A 437 17.75 -20.35 -16.54
C PHE A 437 17.53 -21.58 -17.44
N PRO A 438 18.24 -22.69 -17.18
CA PRO A 438 18.11 -23.89 -18.00
C PRO A 438 16.73 -24.51 -17.81
N MET A 439 16.02 -24.72 -18.92
CA MET A 439 14.70 -25.34 -18.93
C MET A 439 14.79 -26.87 -18.97
N ILE A 440 13.69 -27.54 -18.60
CA ILE A 440 13.56 -29.00 -18.70
C ILE A 440 12.55 -29.41 -19.76
N ASP A 441 12.86 -30.49 -20.46
CA ASP A 441 11.95 -31.14 -21.42
C ASP A 441 10.88 -31.99 -20.70
N ILE A 442 9.93 -32.52 -21.48
CA ILE A 442 8.87 -33.40 -20.98
C ILE A 442 9.39 -34.71 -20.35
N SER A 443 10.65 -35.08 -20.60
CA SER A 443 11.29 -36.25 -19.99
C SER A 443 11.99 -35.93 -18.66
N GLY A 444 11.94 -34.67 -18.21
CA GLY A 444 12.60 -34.19 -17.00
C GLY A 444 14.11 -33.98 -17.17
N LYS A 445 14.62 -33.99 -18.40
CA LYS A 445 16.03 -33.71 -18.70
C LYS A 445 16.22 -32.25 -19.07
N LYS A 446 17.45 -31.74 -18.87
CA LYS A 446 17.82 -30.40 -19.31
C LYS A 446 17.63 -30.27 -20.83
N LEU A 447 16.87 -29.26 -21.23
CA LEU A 447 16.58 -28.90 -22.61
C LEU A 447 17.88 -28.64 -23.37
N ASN A 448 18.05 -29.31 -24.51
CA ASN A 448 19.23 -29.17 -25.37
C ASN A 448 18.82 -28.60 -26.72
N ILE A 449 18.90 -27.27 -26.86
CA ILE A 449 18.60 -26.54 -28.10
C ILE A 449 19.86 -25.82 -28.56
N ASN A 450 20.14 -25.86 -29.86
CA ASN A 450 21.19 -25.03 -30.45
C ASN A 450 20.68 -23.59 -30.66
N LEU A 451 21.19 -22.65 -29.85
CA LEU A 451 20.78 -21.25 -29.90
C LEU A 451 21.67 -20.38 -30.84
N GLU A 452 22.68 -20.97 -31.48
CA GLU A 452 23.54 -20.31 -32.47
C GLU A 452 22.87 -20.34 -33.85
N THR A 453 21.65 -19.78 -33.95
CA THR A 453 20.79 -19.82 -35.15
C THR A 453 20.13 -18.47 -35.40
N ASP A 454 19.50 -18.33 -36.57
CA ASP A 454 18.66 -17.21 -36.99
C ASP A 454 17.15 -17.52 -36.81
N GLN A 455 16.80 -18.36 -35.84
CA GLN A 455 15.43 -18.82 -35.57
C GLN A 455 14.98 -18.37 -34.18
N CYS A 456 13.67 -18.30 -33.98
CA CYS A 456 13.05 -18.10 -32.67
C CYS A 456 12.43 -19.41 -32.18
N PHE A 457 12.83 -19.86 -31.01
CA PHE A 457 12.28 -21.06 -30.38
C PHE A 457 11.11 -20.68 -29.50
N VAL A 458 9.93 -21.23 -29.78
CA VAL A 458 8.72 -21.05 -28.98
C VAL A 458 8.65 -22.22 -28.01
N LEU A 459 9.04 -21.98 -26.76
CA LEU A 459 8.96 -22.98 -25.71
C LEU A 459 7.54 -22.98 -25.14
N VAL A 460 6.81 -24.06 -25.39
CA VAL A 460 5.40 -24.20 -25.04
C VAL A 460 5.25 -25.25 -23.94
N PRO A 461 4.61 -24.93 -22.80
CA PRO A 461 4.29 -25.92 -21.78
C PRO A 461 3.48 -27.09 -22.34
N GLU A 462 3.68 -28.30 -21.83
CA GLU A 462 2.96 -29.50 -22.25
C GLU A 462 1.42 -29.32 -22.24
N SER A 463 0.89 -28.57 -21.28
CA SER A 463 -0.54 -28.26 -21.18
C SER A 463 -1.07 -27.43 -22.35
N LEU A 464 -0.19 -26.74 -23.09
CA LEU A 464 -0.50 -25.89 -24.24
C LEU A 464 0.08 -26.47 -25.55
N LYS A 465 0.48 -27.74 -25.58
CA LYS A 465 1.15 -28.37 -26.72
C LYS A 465 0.37 -28.33 -28.04
N ASP A 466 -0.94 -28.13 -28.01
CA ASP A 466 -1.79 -28.09 -29.20
C ASP A 466 -1.97 -26.66 -29.75
N ILE A 467 -1.40 -25.65 -29.09
CA ILE A 467 -1.49 -24.26 -29.53
C ILE A 467 -0.83 -24.07 -30.89
N ASP A 468 -1.51 -23.43 -31.83
CA ASP A 468 -0.92 -23.07 -33.10
C ASP A 468 0.05 -21.91 -32.90
N ILE A 469 1.35 -22.19 -33.04
CA ILE A 469 2.36 -21.16 -32.79
C ILE A 469 2.41 -20.10 -33.90
N GLN A 470 1.82 -20.36 -35.07
CA GLN A 470 1.78 -19.39 -36.16
C GLN A 470 0.83 -18.22 -35.88
N GLN A 471 -0.08 -18.35 -34.91
CA GLN A 471 -0.90 -17.23 -34.46
C GLN A 471 -0.08 -16.16 -33.71
N PHE A 472 1.08 -16.54 -33.18
CA PHE A 472 2.01 -15.66 -32.45
C PHE A 472 3.06 -15.04 -33.35
N LEU A 473 2.82 -14.95 -34.66
CA LEU A 473 3.71 -14.23 -35.56
C LEU A 473 3.72 -12.73 -35.20
N GLN A 474 4.60 -12.36 -34.27
CA GLN A 474 4.86 -10.98 -33.89
C GLN A 474 5.57 -10.21 -35.04
N GLU A 475 6.21 -10.94 -35.97
CA GLU A 475 7.01 -10.37 -37.06
C GLU A 475 6.73 -11.04 -38.42
N ARG A 476 6.74 -10.26 -39.51
CA ARG A 476 6.62 -10.81 -40.87
C ARG A 476 7.85 -11.67 -41.16
N ASN A 477 7.63 -12.94 -41.55
CA ASN A 477 8.67 -13.93 -41.88
C ASN A 477 9.49 -14.48 -40.69
N MET A 478 8.95 -14.40 -39.48
CA MET A 478 9.58 -15.01 -38.29
C MET A 478 9.70 -16.54 -38.46
N LYS A 479 10.93 -17.06 -38.36
CA LYS A 479 11.21 -18.50 -38.39
C LYS A 479 10.99 -19.09 -37.00
N LEU A 480 9.77 -19.56 -36.74
CA LEU A 480 9.39 -20.15 -35.47
C LEU A 480 9.68 -21.66 -35.44
N GLU A 481 10.30 -22.12 -34.36
CA GLU A 481 10.44 -23.54 -34.04
C GLU A 481 9.75 -23.84 -32.71
N LYS A 482 8.74 -24.71 -32.73
CA LYS A 482 8.03 -25.12 -31.51
C LYS A 482 8.85 -26.15 -30.74
N VAL A 483 9.04 -25.91 -29.45
CA VAL A 483 9.61 -26.90 -28.53
C VAL A 483 8.68 -27.07 -27.33
N VAL A 484 8.27 -28.30 -27.05
CA VAL A 484 7.41 -28.59 -25.91
C VAL A 484 8.27 -28.82 -24.66
N ILE A 485 7.97 -28.09 -23.60
CA ILE A 485 8.68 -28.14 -22.32
C ILE A 485 7.76 -28.66 -21.21
N ASN A 486 8.33 -29.12 -20.10
CA ASN A 486 7.55 -29.53 -18.93
C ASN A 486 6.68 -28.36 -18.43
N ASN A 487 5.50 -28.64 -17.89
CA ASN A 487 4.66 -27.62 -17.23
C ASN A 487 5.34 -27.03 -15.99
N GLU A 488 6.05 -27.85 -15.22
CA GLU A 488 6.68 -27.41 -13.98
C GLU A 488 8.14 -27.04 -14.25
N GLN A 489 8.38 -25.78 -14.61
CA GLN A 489 9.73 -25.26 -14.81
C GLN A 489 10.30 -24.68 -13.51
N PRO A 490 11.41 -25.23 -12.96
CA PRO A 490 11.98 -24.74 -11.70
C PRO A 490 12.62 -23.35 -11.80
N HIS A 491 12.83 -22.84 -13.02
CA HIS A 491 13.52 -21.58 -13.30
C HIS A 491 12.73 -20.64 -14.21
N LEU A 492 11.45 -20.87 -14.40
CA LEU A 492 10.59 -19.94 -15.12
C LEU A 492 10.39 -18.68 -14.26
N ARG A 493 10.96 -17.56 -14.69
CA ARG A 493 11.00 -16.31 -13.94
C ARG A 493 10.48 -15.18 -14.81
N ASN A 494 9.54 -14.41 -14.28
CA ASN A 494 9.10 -13.17 -14.89
C ASN A 494 9.93 -12.02 -14.32
N LEU A 495 10.98 -11.64 -15.04
CA LEU A 495 11.93 -10.62 -14.56
C LEU A 495 11.35 -9.19 -14.58
N ASP A 496 10.26 -8.95 -15.31
CA ASP A 496 9.62 -7.63 -15.42
C ASP A 496 8.57 -7.37 -14.34
N ALA A 497 7.98 -8.42 -13.77
CA ALA A 497 6.94 -8.30 -12.76
C ALA A 497 7.50 -7.77 -11.42
N SER A 498 7.16 -6.52 -11.12
CA SER A 498 7.41 -5.83 -9.85
C SER A 498 6.35 -6.16 -8.78
N SER A 499 5.27 -6.83 -9.16
CA SER A 499 4.18 -7.26 -8.30
C SER A 499 3.76 -8.70 -8.64
N CYS A 500 3.16 -9.40 -7.67
CA CYS A 500 2.52 -10.68 -7.91
C CYS A 500 1.23 -10.46 -8.73
N GLU A 501 1.36 -10.28 -10.03
CA GLU A 501 0.29 -10.62 -10.97
C GLU A 501 0.37 -12.13 -11.17
N GLU A 502 -0.73 -12.85 -10.92
CA GLU A 502 -0.81 -14.31 -10.88
C GLU A 502 0.22 -14.98 -11.80
N THR A 503 1.33 -15.44 -11.22
CA THR A 503 2.41 -16.05 -12.00
C THR A 503 1.86 -17.26 -12.70
N ASN A 504 1.75 -17.19 -14.00
CA ASN A 504 1.28 -18.32 -14.74
C ASN A 504 2.45 -19.28 -14.93
N ASP A 505 2.46 -20.39 -14.20
CA ASP A 505 3.39 -21.52 -14.39
C ASP A 505 3.35 -22.09 -15.83
N LYS A 506 2.48 -21.54 -16.69
CA LYS A 506 2.21 -21.93 -18.08
C LYS A 506 2.57 -20.84 -19.09
N ALA A 507 3.52 -19.96 -18.79
CA ALA A 507 3.98 -18.97 -19.76
C ALA A 507 4.60 -19.63 -21.01
N ILE A 508 4.38 -19.01 -22.17
CA ILE A 508 5.04 -19.36 -23.43
C ILE A 508 6.28 -18.50 -23.59
N LEU A 509 7.44 -19.10 -23.84
CA LEU A 509 8.69 -18.35 -24.00
C LEU A 509 9.06 -18.24 -25.49
N PHE A 510 9.27 -17.02 -25.96
CA PHE A 510 9.87 -16.73 -27.25
C PHE A 510 11.36 -16.48 -27.06
N VAL A 511 12.16 -17.50 -27.37
CA VAL A 511 13.62 -17.46 -27.21
C VAL A 511 14.27 -17.18 -28.55
N TYR A 512 14.77 -15.96 -28.71
CA TYR A 512 15.50 -15.58 -29.92
C TYR A 512 16.89 -16.21 -29.98
N GLY A 513 17.17 -16.91 -31.09
CA GLY A 513 18.51 -17.34 -31.46
C GLY A 513 19.46 -16.15 -31.61
N LYS A 514 20.75 -16.38 -31.39
CA LYS A 514 21.77 -15.33 -31.31
C LYS A 514 21.85 -14.43 -32.55
N TYR A 515 21.60 -15.00 -33.72
CA TYR A 515 21.68 -14.28 -34.99
C TYR A 515 20.32 -13.79 -35.48
N TYR A 516 19.25 -14.02 -34.72
CA TYR A 516 17.91 -13.54 -35.07
C TYR A 516 17.84 -12.01 -34.94
N GLN A 517 17.33 -11.34 -35.96
CA GLN A 517 17.07 -9.90 -35.93
C GLN A 517 15.62 -9.66 -35.53
N ARG A 518 15.40 -9.23 -34.27
CA ARG A 518 14.07 -8.88 -33.76
C ARG A 518 13.84 -7.37 -33.77
N LYS A 519 12.57 -6.98 -33.75
CA LYS A 519 12.12 -5.59 -33.81
C LYS A 519 12.41 -4.78 -32.54
N GLU A 520 12.54 -5.44 -31.40
CA GLU A 520 12.81 -4.82 -30.10
C GLU A 520 14.24 -5.11 -29.65
N ARG A 521 15.20 -4.90 -30.55
CA ARG A 521 16.63 -5.10 -30.28
C ARG A 521 17.28 -3.76 -29.95
N ASN A 522 16.99 -3.26 -28.76
CA ASN A 522 17.37 -1.94 -28.27
C ASN A 522 17.95 -2.02 -26.84
N SER A 523 19.03 -1.27 -26.59
CA SER A 523 19.76 -1.13 -25.32
C SER A 523 18.97 -0.59 -24.11
N TYR A 524 17.75 -0.05 -24.29
CA TYR A 524 16.92 0.47 -23.20
C TYR A 524 15.61 -0.29 -22.96
N ILE A 525 15.50 -1.51 -23.51
CA ILE A 525 14.48 -2.48 -23.08
C ILE A 525 14.98 -3.16 -21.80
N ASN A 526 14.09 -3.69 -20.94
CA ASN A 526 14.45 -4.37 -19.68
C ASN A 526 15.58 -5.40 -19.90
N ILE A 527 16.79 -4.98 -19.56
CA ILE A 527 18.03 -5.71 -19.75
C ILE A 527 18.65 -5.97 -18.39
N TYR A 528 18.91 -7.23 -18.12
CA TYR A 528 19.49 -7.71 -16.87
C TYR A 528 20.92 -8.15 -17.13
N ILE A 529 21.87 -7.54 -16.42
CA ILE A 529 23.29 -7.86 -16.57
C ILE A 529 23.99 -7.93 -15.22
N LYS A 530 24.79 -8.97 -15.02
CA LYS A 530 25.62 -9.18 -13.83
C LYS A 530 26.90 -8.34 -13.87
N LYS A 531 26.73 -7.02 -13.83
CA LYS A 531 27.80 -6.01 -13.87
C LYS A 531 27.38 -4.79 -13.07
N THR A 532 28.35 -4.00 -12.61
CA THR A 532 28.06 -2.66 -12.08
C THR A 532 27.75 -1.71 -13.22
N ILE A 533 27.00 -0.62 -12.96
CA ILE A 533 26.73 0.38 -14.00
C ILE A 533 28.01 0.94 -14.62
N HIS A 534 29.06 1.17 -13.82
CA HIS A 534 30.34 1.66 -14.32
C HIS A 534 31.04 0.68 -15.28
N GLN A 535 30.79 -0.63 -15.14
CA GLN A 535 31.26 -1.61 -16.11
C GLN A 535 30.41 -1.62 -17.38
N VAL A 536 29.11 -1.34 -17.28
CA VAL A 536 28.21 -1.16 -18.42
C VAL A 536 28.60 0.09 -19.22
N ASP A 537 28.83 1.23 -18.56
CA ASP A 537 29.29 2.47 -19.19
C ASP A 537 30.60 2.25 -19.97
N LYS A 538 31.53 1.44 -19.43
CA LYS A 538 32.75 1.05 -20.14
C LYS A 538 32.49 0.24 -21.41
N ILE A 539 31.43 -0.57 -21.43
CA ILE A 539 31.04 -1.36 -22.60
C ILE A 539 30.48 -0.43 -23.68
N VAL A 540 29.59 0.49 -23.30
CA VAL A 540 28.95 1.43 -24.24
C VAL A 540 29.74 2.74 -24.40
N LYS A 541 31.03 2.74 -24.05
CA LYS A 541 31.85 3.95 -24.05
C LYS A 541 31.95 4.60 -25.43
N GLY A 542 31.90 5.93 -25.47
CA GLY A 542 31.93 6.73 -26.69
C GLY A 542 30.62 6.74 -27.46
N SER A 543 29.53 6.28 -26.82
CA SER A 543 28.18 6.26 -27.39
C SER A 543 27.26 7.22 -26.67
N ARG A 544 26.09 7.48 -27.25
CA ARG A 544 25.02 8.20 -26.55
C ARG A 544 24.41 7.45 -25.36
N PHE A 545 24.72 6.16 -25.18
CA PHE A 545 24.26 5.35 -24.04
C PHE A 545 25.17 5.46 -22.82
N GLU A 546 26.43 5.91 -23.01
CA GLU A 546 27.38 6.08 -21.91
C GLU A 546 26.83 7.10 -20.92
N GLY A 547 26.52 6.66 -19.70
CA GLY A 547 25.96 7.51 -18.68
C GLY A 547 24.62 8.14 -19.07
N THR A 548 23.72 7.41 -19.73
CA THR A 548 22.32 7.87 -20.00
C THR A 548 21.26 6.80 -19.72
N LEU A 549 21.68 5.57 -19.44
CA LEU A 549 20.81 4.44 -19.13
C LEU A 549 20.32 4.53 -17.69
N LYS A 550 18.99 4.47 -17.49
CA LYS A 550 18.38 4.36 -16.17
C LYS A 550 18.41 2.90 -15.72
N TRP A 551 18.79 2.69 -14.47
CA TRP A 551 19.02 1.35 -13.93
C TRP A 551 18.73 1.26 -12.44
N TYR A 552 18.54 0.01 -11.98
CA TYR A 552 18.53 -0.31 -10.56
C TYR A 552 19.19 -1.66 -10.29
N SER A 553 19.80 -1.80 -9.11
CA SER A 553 20.25 -3.10 -8.62
C SER A 553 19.04 -3.92 -8.16
N LEU A 554 19.01 -5.20 -8.52
CA LEU A 554 17.96 -6.10 -8.05
C LEU A 554 18.03 -6.28 -6.52
N ASP A 555 19.23 -6.34 -5.94
CA ASP A 555 19.43 -6.36 -4.49
C ASP A 555 18.83 -5.12 -3.80
N ASP A 556 18.98 -3.93 -4.39
CA ASP A 556 18.39 -2.70 -3.83
C ASP A 556 16.86 -2.74 -3.93
N TYR A 557 16.33 -3.24 -5.05
CA TYR A 557 14.88 -3.42 -5.24
C TYR A 557 14.28 -4.42 -4.23
N ILE A 558 14.95 -5.56 -3.98
CA ILE A 558 14.53 -6.54 -2.97
C ILE A 558 14.53 -5.90 -1.58
N LYS A 559 15.62 -5.21 -1.20
CA LYS A 559 15.73 -4.53 0.10
C LYS A 559 14.67 -3.47 0.29
N GLN A 560 14.34 -2.73 -0.76
CA GLN A 560 13.27 -1.74 -0.75
C GLN A 560 11.92 -2.40 -0.47
N THR A 561 11.60 -3.49 -1.18
CA THR A 561 10.38 -4.29 -0.95
C THR A 561 10.35 -4.86 0.47
N GLU A 562 11.48 -5.35 1.00
CA GLU A 562 11.61 -5.81 2.39
C GLU A 562 11.40 -4.71 3.44
N LEU A 563 11.74 -3.46 3.12
CA LEU A 563 11.47 -2.33 4.01
C LEU A 563 10.00 -1.93 3.97
N ARG A 564 9.39 -1.95 2.78
CA ARG A 564 8.03 -1.47 2.49
C ARG A 564 6.96 -2.45 2.95
N SER A 565 7.01 -3.71 2.50
CA SER A 565 5.94 -4.69 2.70
C SER A 565 5.58 -4.96 4.17
N PRO A 566 6.53 -5.12 5.12
CA PRO A 566 6.18 -5.38 6.52
C PRO A 566 5.34 -4.27 7.16
N TYR A 567 5.56 -3.01 6.76
CA TYR A 567 4.80 -1.88 7.26
C TYR A 567 3.33 -1.95 6.81
N TYR A 568 3.07 -2.23 5.53
CA TYR A 568 1.70 -2.40 5.03
C TYR A 568 1.02 -3.64 5.59
N ILE A 569 1.73 -4.77 5.66
CA ILE A 569 1.22 -5.99 6.27
C ILE A 569 0.80 -5.70 7.71
N PHE A 570 1.64 -5.00 8.50
CA PHE A 570 1.30 -4.63 9.87
C PHE A 570 0.08 -3.70 9.96
N LYS A 571 0.06 -2.60 9.18
CA LYS A 571 -1.05 -1.64 9.10
C LYS A 571 -2.37 -2.33 8.76
N ASN A 572 -2.38 -3.07 7.65
CA ASN A 572 -3.57 -3.76 7.13
C ASN A 572 -4.01 -4.90 8.07
N THR A 573 -3.09 -5.57 8.77
CA THR A 573 -3.42 -6.61 9.76
C THR A 573 -4.16 -6.01 10.95
N ILE A 574 -3.72 -4.86 11.46
CA ILE A 574 -4.41 -4.21 12.59
C ILE A 574 -5.81 -3.76 12.17
N ILE A 575 -5.96 -3.13 11.01
CA ILE A 575 -7.28 -2.69 10.50
C ILE A 575 -8.22 -3.89 10.33
N THR A 576 -7.72 -4.98 9.73
CA THR A 576 -8.49 -6.22 9.56
C THR A 576 -8.88 -6.81 10.91
N LEU A 577 -7.95 -6.90 11.86
CA LEU A 577 -8.20 -7.41 13.21
C LEU A 577 -9.27 -6.60 13.95
N LEU A 578 -9.17 -5.27 13.91
CA LEU A 578 -10.15 -4.37 14.54
C LEU A 578 -11.55 -4.55 13.93
N THR A 579 -11.64 -4.69 12.61
CA THR A 579 -12.90 -4.90 11.90
C THR A 579 -13.51 -6.27 12.23
N VAL A 580 -12.70 -7.33 12.24
CA VAL A 580 -13.11 -8.68 12.67
C VAL A 580 -13.62 -8.67 14.12
N LEU A 581 -12.89 -8.02 15.03
CA LEU A 581 -13.29 -7.89 16.44
C LEU A 581 -14.62 -7.14 16.58
N LEU A 582 -14.84 -6.09 15.79
CA LEU A 582 -16.10 -5.35 15.78
C LEU A 582 -17.27 -6.26 15.36
N ILE A 583 -17.11 -7.05 14.31
CA ILE A 583 -18.13 -8.02 13.89
C ILE A 583 -18.41 -9.04 15.00
N ILE A 584 -17.37 -9.63 15.59
CA ILE A 584 -17.52 -10.60 16.69
C ILE A 584 -18.27 -9.97 17.87
N MET A 585 -18.00 -8.71 18.21
CA MET A 585 -18.71 -7.99 19.28
C MET A 585 -20.20 -7.81 18.95
N ILE A 586 -20.52 -7.40 17.71
CA ILE A 586 -21.92 -7.25 17.24
C ILE A 586 -22.66 -8.60 17.29
N LEU A 587 -22.02 -9.69 16.83
CA LEU A 587 -22.59 -11.03 16.90
C LEU A 587 -22.86 -11.46 18.35
N TYR A 588 -21.86 -11.33 19.22
CA TYR A 588 -21.97 -11.71 20.62
C TYR A 588 -23.03 -10.90 21.38
N GLU A 589 -23.13 -9.59 21.08
CA GLU A 589 -24.13 -8.71 21.64
C GLU A 589 -25.56 -9.19 21.30
N ASN A 590 -25.80 -9.50 20.03
CA ASN A 590 -27.09 -10.02 19.56
C ASN A 590 -27.51 -11.30 20.30
N TYR A 591 -26.58 -12.25 20.49
CA TYR A 591 -26.84 -13.43 21.30
C TYR A 591 -27.20 -13.07 22.75
N CYS A 592 -26.43 -12.17 23.38
CA CYS A 592 -26.71 -11.74 24.75
C CYS A 592 -28.14 -11.19 24.91
N PHE A 593 -28.63 -10.41 23.95
CA PHE A 593 -30.00 -9.88 23.97
C PHE A 593 -31.05 -10.95 23.76
N TYR A 594 -30.86 -11.81 22.76
CA TYR A 594 -31.78 -12.89 22.49
C TYR A 594 -31.99 -13.77 23.72
N ILE A 595 -30.90 -14.19 24.35
CA ILE A 595 -30.92 -15.04 25.55
C ILE A 595 -31.79 -14.40 26.60
N LYS A 596 -31.50 -13.13 26.93
CA LYS A 596 -32.17 -12.43 28.02
C LYS A 596 -33.68 -12.32 27.79
N LEU A 597 -34.10 -12.11 26.55
CA LEU A 597 -35.51 -11.98 26.18
C LEU A 597 -36.25 -13.31 26.22
N ASN A 598 -35.60 -14.38 25.74
CA ASN A 598 -36.25 -15.66 25.52
C ASN A 598 -36.00 -16.70 26.63
N MET A 599 -35.18 -16.42 27.65
CA MET A 599 -34.85 -17.38 28.73
C MET A 599 -36.09 -18.05 29.36
N LYS A 600 -37.16 -17.29 29.66
CA LYS A 600 -38.38 -17.87 30.24
C LYS A 600 -39.04 -18.87 29.29
N LYS A 601 -39.14 -18.51 28.01
CA LYS A 601 -39.71 -19.37 26.97
C LYS A 601 -38.86 -20.62 26.74
N VAL A 602 -37.53 -20.46 26.75
CA VAL A 602 -36.55 -21.56 26.67
C VAL A 602 -36.71 -22.52 27.84
N MET A 603 -36.87 -22.01 29.07
CA MET A 603 -37.10 -22.85 30.26
C MET A 603 -38.39 -23.63 30.18
N VAL A 604 -39.52 -22.96 29.87
CA VAL A 604 -40.83 -23.64 29.74
C VAL A 604 -40.74 -24.77 28.72
N LYS A 605 -40.17 -24.49 27.54
CA LYS A 605 -39.98 -25.52 26.51
C LYS A 605 -39.07 -26.67 26.96
N LYS A 606 -38.00 -26.39 27.72
CA LYS A 606 -37.13 -27.42 28.27
C LYS A 606 -37.85 -28.30 29.30
N ILE A 607 -38.64 -27.70 30.19
CA ILE A 607 -39.47 -28.43 31.17
C ILE A 607 -40.50 -29.32 30.45
N MET A 608 -41.05 -28.85 29.33
CA MET A 608 -41.93 -29.63 28.45
C MET A 608 -41.22 -30.78 27.71
N GLY A 609 -39.93 -31.02 27.96
CA GLY A 609 -39.17 -32.12 27.35
C GLY A 609 -38.68 -31.86 25.94
N LEU A 610 -38.79 -30.63 25.42
CA LEU A 610 -38.29 -30.30 24.08
C LEU A 610 -36.76 -30.38 24.04
N ASN A 611 -36.25 -30.96 22.95
CA ASN A 611 -34.82 -31.02 22.69
C ASN A 611 -34.26 -29.62 22.38
N ARG A 612 -32.93 -29.48 22.40
CA ARG A 612 -32.24 -28.20 22.13
C ARG A 612 -32.61 -27.62 20.75
N TRP A 613 -32.72 -28.46 19.73
CA TRP A 613 -33.00 -28.02 18.37
C TRP A 613 -34.37 -27.35 18.25
N ASP A 614 -35.43 -27.97 18.78
CA ASP A 614 -36.79 -27.44 18.71
C ASP A 614 -36.99 -26.15 19.52
N ILE A 615 -36.12 -25.92 20.51
CA ILE A 615 -36.12 -24.68 21.27
C ILE A 615 -35.52 -23.54 20.46
N PHE A 616 -34.40 -23.77 19.76
CA PHE A 616 -33.57 -22.72 19.14
C PHE A 616 -33.63 -22.66 17.61
N LYS A 617 -34.31 -23.57 16.90
CA LYS A 617 -34.33 -23.62 15.42
C LYS A 617 -34.75 -22.33 14.73
N ASN A 618 -35.69 -21.57 15.31
CA ASN A 618 -36.10 -20.29 14.72
C ASN A 618 -35.01 -19.23 14.82
N LEU A 619 -34.24 -19.22 15.91
CA LEU A 619 -33.08 -18.35 16.04
C LEU A 619 -32.00 -18.74 15.03
N TYR A 620 -31.81 -20.04 14.83
CA TYR A 620 -30.87 -20.57 13.85
C TYR A 620 -31.18 -20.04 12.44
N LEU A 621 -32.46 -20.08 12.04
CA LEU A 621 -32.92 -19.55 10.75
C LEU A 621 -32.77 -18.02 10.65
N GLU A 622 -33.19 -17.28 11.68
CA GLU A 622 -33.05 -15.81 11.69
C GLU A 622 -31.59 -15.39 11.51
N LEU A 623 -30.65 -16.02 12.22
CA LEU A 623 -29.24 -15.63 12.13
C LEU A 623 -28.58 -16.02 10.81
N LEU A 624 -28.98 -17.16 10.21
CA LEU A 624 -28.51 -17.62 8.91
C LEU A 624 -28.95 -16.71 7.77
N VAL A 625 -30.20 -16.23 7.80
CA VAL A 625 -30.76 -15.39 6.74
C VAL A 625 -29.95 -14.09 6.57
N CYS A 626 -29.33 -13.57 7.62
CA CYS A 626 -28.46 -12.40 7.53
C CYS A 626 -27.23 -12.58 6.63
N TYR A 627 -26.76 -13.82 6.43
CA TYR A 627 -25.58 -14.11 5.62
C TYR A 627 -25.89 -14.28 4.14
N LEU A 628 -27.14 -14.55 3.76
CA LEU A 628 -27.53 -14.66 2.35
C LEU A 628 -27.15 -13.41 1.52
N PRO A 629 -27.53 -12.18 1.92
CA PRO A 629 -27.15 -11.00 1.15
C PRO A 629 -25.64 -10.71 1.21
N VAL A 630 -24.95 -11.10 2.29
CA VAL A 630 -23.47 -10.99 2.39
C VAL A 630 -22.78 -11.90 1.37
N LEU A 631 -23.24 -13.14 1.24
CA LEU A 631 -22.70 -14.10 0.26
C LEU A 631 -22.92 -13.64 -1.18
N VAL A 632 -24.06 -12.99 -1.46
CA VAL A 632 -24.34 -12.38 -2.78
C VAL A 632 -23.41 -11.20 -3.05
N LEU A 633 -23.20 -10.31 -2.08
CA LEU A 633 -22.31 -9.15 -2.22
C LEU A 633 -20.85 -9.56 -2.39
N CYS A 634 -20.41 -10.61 -1.69
CA CYS A 634 -19.02 -11.09 -1.69
C CYS A 634 -18.82 -12.31 -2.60
N ARG A 635 -19.62 -12.44 -3.67
CA ARG A 635 -19.68 -13.64 -4.53
C ARG A 635 -18.34 -14.06 -5.14
N GLU A 636 -17.45 -13.09 -5.38
CA GLU A 636 -16.14 -13.34 -5.98
C GLU A 636 -15.13 -13.91 -4.96
N TYR A 637 -15.38 -13.69 -3.66
CA TYR A 637 -14.46 -14.08 -2.58
C TYR A 637 -15.23 -14.63 -1.38
N LEU A 638 -15.84 -15.80 -1.58
CA LEU A 638 -16.73 -16.43 -0.61
C LEU A 638 -16.04 -17.00 0.63
N LEU A 639 -14.73 -17.27 0.57
CA LEU A 639 -14.00 -17.93 1.66
C LEU A 639 -14.19 -17.20 3.00
N VAL A 640 -13.97 -15.88 3.01
CA VAL A 640 -14.07 -15.07 4.23
C VAL A 640 -15.50 -15.05 4.79
N PRO A 641 -16.55 -14.71 4.02
CA PRO A 641 -17.94 -14.82 4.47
C PRO A 641 -18.32 -16.22 4.98
N VAL A 642 -17.87 -17.28 4.31
CA VAL A 642 -18.17 -18.67 4.70
C VAL A 642 -17.49 -19.02 6.03
N LEU A 643 -16.24 -18.61 6.24
CA LEU A 643 -15.56 -18.79 7.53
C LEU A 643 -16.30 -18.09 8.67
N PHE A 644 -16.79 -16.87 8.44
CA PHE A 644 -17.60 -16.16 9.43
C PHE A 644 -18.96 -16.82 9.68
N LEU A 645 -19.59 -17.37 8.64
CA LEU A 645 -20.82 -18.13 8.78
C LEU A 645 -20.60 -19.39 9.63
N LEU A 646 -19.51 -20.13 9.37
CA LEU A 646 -19.12 -21.30 10.16
C LEU A 646 -18.82 -20.92 11.61
N PHE A 647 -18.09 -19.82 11.83
CA PHE A 647 -17.80 -19.29 13.16
C PHE A 647 -19.08 -18.91 13.91
N ASP A 648 -20.01 -18.17 13.29
CA ASP A 648 -21.29 -17.81 13.92
C ASP A 648 -22.11 -19.07 14.24
N GLY A 649 -22.10 -20.07 13.35
CA GLY A 649 -22.71 -21.38 13.59
C GLY A 649 -22.12 -22.11 14.80
N LEU A 650 -20.80 -22.19 14.91
CA LEU A 650 -20.10 -22.82 16.05
C LEU A 650 -20.36 -22.06 17.36
N LEU A 651 -20.26 -20.73 17.34
CA LEU A 651 -20.60 -19.86 18.46
C LEU A 651 -22.03 -20.12 18.91
N HIS A 652 -22.95 -20.28 17.96
CA HIS A 652 -24.34 -20.55 18.24
C HIS A 652 -24.57 -21.91 18.91
N ILE A 653 -23.93 -22.97 18.41
CA ILE A 653 -23.98 -24.32 19.01
C ILE A 653 -23.45 -24.27 20.45
N TYR A 654 -22.33 -23.59 20.68
CA TYR A 654 -21.73 -23.43 22.00
C TYR A 654 -22.67 -22.67 22.96
N VAL A 655 -23.20 -21.52 22.52
CA VAL A 655 -24.09 -20.68 23.33
C VAL A 655 -25.38 -21.43 23.68
N THR A 656 -26.02 -22.08 22.72
CA THR A 656 -27.26 -22.85 22.96
C THR A 656 -27.01 -24.06 23.85
N TYR A 657 -25.88 -24.76 23.72
CA TYR A 657 -25.45 -25.81 24.64
C TYR A 657 -25.30 -25.28 26.07
N TYR A 658 -24.56 -24.18 26.25
CA TYR A 658 -24.34 -23.57 27.56
C TYR A 658 -25.66 -23.15 28.22
N ILE A 659 -26.58 -22.55 27.46
CA ILE A 659 -27.90 -22.17 27.99
C ILE A 659 -28.71 -23.43 28.37
N TYR A 660 -28.80 -24.39 27.46
CA TYR A 660 -29.62 -25.58 27.64
C TYR A 660 -29.12 -26.48 28.76
N ASN A 661 -27.80 -26.59 28.99
CA ASN A 661 -27.26 -27.52 29.99
C ASN A 661 -26.83 -26.84 31.29
N VAL A 662 -26.18 -25.68 31.23
CA VAL A 662 -25.60 -25.05 32.42
C VAL A 662 -26.59 -24.06 33.04
N LYS A 663 -27.02 -23.08 32.24
CA LYS A 663 -27.73 -21.90 32.75
C LYS A 663 -29.16 -22.22 33.18
N THR A 664 -29.87 -23.07 32.45
CA THR A 664 -31.22 -23.51 32.84
C THR A 664 -31.21 -24.37 34.10
N VAL A 665 -30.20 -25.20 34.32
CA VAL A 665 -30.07 -26.02 35.54
C VAL A 665 -29.80 -25.15 36.76
N TYR A 666 -28.93 -24.14 36.63
CA TYR A 666 -28.64 -23.19 37.71
C TYR A 666 -29.89 -22.41 38.17
N TYR A 667 -30.72 -22.00 37.21
CA TYR A 667 -31.99 -21.32 37.50
C TYR A 667 -33.09 -22.25 38.04
N LEU A 668 -33.14 -23.52 37.59
CA LEU A 668 -34.10 -24.51 38.09
C LEU A 668 -33.79 -24.96 39.52
N LYS A 669 -32.51 -24.94 39.92
CA LYS A 669 -32.06 -25.25 41.29
C LYS A 669 -32.26 -24.09 42.29
N GLY A 670 -32.91 -23.00 41.89
CA GLY A 670 -33.19 -21.89 42.78
C GLY A 670 -31.94 -21.11 43.20
N GLY A 671 -31.01 -20.86 42.27
CA GLY A 671 -29.87 -19.99 42.54
C GLY A 671 -30.32 -18.58 42.91
N SER A 672 -30.31 -18.31 44.22
CA SER A 672 -30.31 -16.98 44.86
C SER A 672 -29.12 -16.16 44.41
#